data_AF-A0A1V4M1B5-F1
#
_entry.id   AF-A0A1V4M1B5-F1
#
_cell.length_a   1.000
_cell.length_b   1.000
_cell.length_c   1.000
_cell.angle_alpha   90.00
_cell.angle_beta   90.00
_cell.angle_gamma   90.00
#
_symmetry.space_group_name_H-M   'P 1'
#
loop_
_entity.id
_entity.type
_entity.pdbx_description
1 polymer ?
#
loop_
_entity_poly.entity_id
_entity_poly.type
_entity_poly.pdbx_seq_one_letter_code
_entity_poly.pdbx_strand_id
1 'polypeptide(L)'
;MKNKRLRSKILSLLMLMALGLSGGWTYITYSRMPPLPVTRAVTLEAGADFQVTAQENLLVYPRGTVLPKDLAAYFYAADPQLVVFPSVDVSGLESGELSVDLDFKVRLLAADDRLGTYWTYDLEAIPGESFVLTPQKTTFTARGISLDAPGYYDLGVSIREEIDSNAGNLQLELLSTLQVTGTANGEKVVRQTRHTFDVMLQNTYFAIAVPPGDNVAQMTAVAASVPPTLRENFLRFAGIHYLLLALDGILLLGLVLSLVLRDRSASRAEAEHRRFKEWITEGTVEVRDKTPIRILTLEGLVDLAIDLDKRVIYDDQVKKYYVLEEDLLYSHDPREARGILDKKPQLGKLLLERGHIRQEQLETGLYYQQRIGSRLGESLIALGFINETTLHSTLAAQNQVNYVEVDPKIAGKDRSWLEKLDIKRARALNVLPLGKRPDGQWVIASGKPVTEELKKALEEIFESRVFLVATRPSAVFATLEYMGEEARQQWGGDLKGTGLTIQPYERLTQEENTAFTNAYYRGTLVRELLLKATGKVDPTALAPVSKGESVMDWLVDNDFVDLEFFNLMQGLERLIGRMDWDQRQEKMVPSMAEVLHESDYLTRDVVQWVAHESQLQKISEKDLLKNNLLASPTTLEKTQLLLTTHRSLLSLNPVEPDRDPLK
;
A
#
# COMPACT_ATOMS: atom_id res chain seq x y z
N MET A 1 -50.95 19.14 1.61
CA MET A 1 -50.01 18.17 2.24
C MET A 1 -50.63 16.80 2.60
N LYS A 2 -51.88 16.71 3.11
CA LYS A 2 -52.55 15.43 3.47
C LYS A 2 -52.59 14.39 2.32
N ASN A 3 -52.90 14.81 1.08
CA ASN A 3 -53.01 13.88 -0.06
C ASN A 3 -51.68 13.24 -0.51
N LYS A 4 -50.52 13.89 -0.30
CA LYS A 4 -49.20 13.30 -0.64
C LYS A 4 -48.80 12.19 0.35
N ARG A 5 -49.07 12.40 1.64
CA ARG A 5 -48.80 11.39 2.69
C ARG A 5 -49.68 10.16 2.54
N LEU A 6 -50.93 10.32 2.10
CA LEU A 6 -51.85 9.19 1.86
C LEU A 6 -51.40 8.33 0.66
N ARG A 7 -50.97 8.96 -0.45
CA ARG A 7 -50.46 8.25 -1.64
C ARG A 7 -49.18 7.44 -1.38
N SER A 8 -48.25 7.99 -0.59
CA SER A 8 -47.01 7.28 -0.20
C SER A 8 -47.30 6.04 0.66
N LYS A 9 -48.26 6.11 1.60
CA LYS A 9 -48.66 4.94 2.40
C LYS A 9 -49.26 3.82 1.56
N ILE A 10 -50.11 4.17 0.59
CA ILE A 10 -50.73 3.20 -0.33
C ILE A 10 -49.65 2.53 -1.19
N LEU A 11 -48.68 3.29 -1.68
CA LEU A 11 -47.58 2.76 -2.50
C LEU A 11 -46.70 1.77 -1.71
N SER A 12 -46.33 2.09 -0.46
CA SER A 12 -45.55 1.16 0.38
C SER A 12 -46.33 -0.13 0.67
N LEU A 13 -47.64 -0.03 0.89
CA LEU A 13 -48.50 -1.20 1.14
C LEU A 13 -48.57 -2.11 -0.10
N LEU A 14 -48.72 -1.52 -1.29
CA LEU A 14 -48.75 -2.25 -2.56
C LEU A 14 -47.43 -2.96 -2.85
N MET A 15 -46.29 -2.30 -2.61
CA MET A 15 -44.98 -2.93 -2.80
C MET A 15 -44.72 -4.07 -1.81
N LEU A 16 -45.15 -3.93 -0.56
CA LEU A 16 -45.05 -5.00 0.43
C LEU A 16 -45.86 -6.23 0.00
N MET A 17 -47.09 -6.03 -0.49
CA MET A 17 -47.95 -7.12 -0.98
C MET A 17 -47.36 -7.80 -2.22
N ALA A 18 -46.85 -7.02 -3.17
CA ALA A 18 -46.19 -7.55 -4.36
C ALA A 18 -44.92 -8.36 -4.02
N LEU A 19 -44.12 -7.88 -3.07
CA LEU A 19 -42.92 -8.58 -2.59
C LEU A 19 -43.29 -9.92 -1.92
N GLY A 20 -44.36 -9.95 -1.13
CA GLY A 20 -44.84 -11.18 -0.51
C GLY A 20 -45.30 -12.24 -1.53
N LEU A 21 -46.01 -11.82 -2.58
CA LEU A 21 -46.44 -12.72 -3.67
C LEU A 21 -45.25 -13.24 -4.47
N SER A 22 -44.33 -12.35 -4.86
CA SER A 22 -43.14 -12.70 -5.64
C SER A 22 -42.20 -13.61 -4.85
N GLY A 23 -41.88 -13.28 -3.60
CA GLY A 23 -41.05 -14.12 -2.73
C GLY A 23 -41.67 -15.50 -2.45
N GLY A 24 -42.99 -15.57 -2.28
CA GLY A 24 -43.70 -16.85 -2.16
C GLY A 24 -43.58 -17.72 -3.42
N TRP A 25 -43.65 -17.12 -4.60
CA TRP A 25 -43.45 -17.81 -5.87
C TRP A 25 -42.00 -18.30 -6.04
N THR A 26 -41.01 -17.47 -5.69
CA THR A 26 -39.59 -17.83 -5.67
C THR A 26 -39.35 -19.05 -4.77
N TYR A 27 -39.94 -19.08 -3.56
CA TYR A 27 -39.83 -20.21 -2.62
C TYR A 27 -40.43 -21.52 -3.16
N ILE A 28 -41.64 -21.47 -3.74
CA ILE A 28 -42.29 -22.65 -4.32
C ILE A 28 -41.46 -23.21 -5.48
N THR A 29 -40.89 -22.32 -6.31
CA THR A 29 -40.07 -22.72 -7.45
C THR A 29 -38.76 -23.38 -7.00
N TYR A 30 -38.10 -22.82 -5.98
CA TYR A 30 -36.87 -23.39 -5.41
C TYR A 30 -37.12 -24.77 -4.76
N SER A 31 -38.18 -24.90 -3.96
CA SER A 31 -38.49 -26.14 -3.25
C SER A 31 -38.89 -27.32 -4.16
N ARG A 32 -39.34 -27.03 -5.38
CA ARG A 32 -39.70 -28.05 -6.39
C ARG A 32 -38.54 -28.42 -7.33
N MET A 33 -37.38 -27.80 -7.19
CA MET A 33 -36.24 -28.02 -8.08
C MET A 33 -35.51 -29.33 -7.72
N PRO A 34 -35.39 -30.31 -8.63
CA PRO A 34 -34.67 -31.53 -8.34
C PRO A 34 -33.15 -31.28 -8.29
N PRO A 35 -32.42 -31.90 -7.32
CA PRO A 35 -30.96 -31.84 -7.29
C PRO A 35 -30.38 -32.59 -8.50
N LEU A 36 -29.44 -31.96 -9.22
CA LEU A 36 -28.66 -32.65 -10.24
C LEU A 36 -27.31 -33.06 -9.64
N PRO A 37 -26.86 -34.31 -9.84
CA PRO A 37 -25.58 -34.75 -9.32
C PRO A 37 -24.43 -33.93 -9.92
N VAL A 38 -23.41 -33.65 -9.09
CA VAL A 38 -22.18 -32.96 -9.49
C VAL A 38 -21.07 -34.00 -9.58
N THR A 39 -20.29 -33.96 -10.65
CA THR A 39 -19.14 -34.85 -10.82
C THR A 39 -17.95 -34.33 -10.00
N ARG A 40 -17.48 -35.10 -9.02
CA ARG A 40 -16.23 -34.84 -8.31
C ARG A 40 -15.15 -35.80 -8.82
N ALA A 41 -14.07 -35.24 -9.31
CA ALA A 41 -12.93 -36.00 -9.81
C ALA A 41 -11.92 -36.25 -8.67
N VAL A 42 -11.48 -37.50 -8.53
CA VAL A 42 -10.29 -37.84 -7.76
C VAL A 42 -9.11 -37.72 -8.70
N THR A 43 -8.16 -36.84 -8.40
CA THR A 43 -7.00 -36.58 -9.26
C THR A 43 -5.74 -36.95 -8.54
N LEU A 44 -4.87 -37.72 -9.18
CA LEU A 44 -3.50 -37.95 -8.73
C LEU A 44 -2.56 -37.05 -9.52
N GLU A 45 -1.61 -36.47 -8.81
CA GLU A 45 -0.57 -35.61 -9.35
C GLU A 45 0.77 -36.26 -9.02
N ALA A 46 1.52 -36.62 -10.05
CA ALA A 46 2.88 -37.13 -9.90
C ALA A 46 3.87 -36.03 -10.26
N GLY A 47 4.80 -35.74 -9.36
CA GLY A 47 5.83 -34.74 -9.53
C GLY A 47 7.16 -35.22 -8.98
N ALA A 48 8.14 -34.33 -8.98
CA ALA A 48 9.39 -34.55 -8.27
C ALA A 48 9.96 -33.21 -7.80
N ASP A 49 10.43 -33.18 -6.57
CA ASP A 49 11.27 -32.10 -6.07
C ASP A 49 12.75 -32.48 -6.22
N PHE A 50 13.67 -31.53 -6.08
CA PHE A 50 15.10 -31.82 -6.11
C PHE A 50 15.91 -30.91 -5.20
N GLN A 51 17.14 -31.33 -4.92
CA GLN A 51 18.14 -30.55 -4.22
C GLN A 51 19.49 -30.70 -4.92
N VAL A 52 20.19 -29.58 -5.13
CA VAL A 52 21.57 -29.59 -5.63
C VAL A 52 22.49 -29.07 -4.53
N THR A 53 23.55 -29.80 -4.22
CA THR A 53 24.52 -29.42 -3.18
C THR A 53 25.93 -29.35 -3.78
N ALA A 54 26.63 -28.25 -3.57
CA ALA A 54 28.02 -28.09 -4.01
C ALA A 54 28.96 -28.97 -3.16
N GLN A 55 29.77 -29.83 -3.79
CA GLN A 55 30.75 -30.67 -3.10
C GLN A 55 32.15 -30.05 -3.08
N GLU A 56 32.45 -29.14 -4.01
CA GLU A 56 33.70 -28.40 -4.08
C GLU A 56 33.58 -26.98 -3.53
N ASN A 57 34.71 -26.40 -3.11
CA ASN A 57 34.74 -25.07 -2.51
C ASN A 57 34.97 -23.97 -3.57
N LEU A 58 33.91 -23.27 -3.95
CA LEU A 58 33.96 -22.11 -4.85
C LEU A 58 33.74 -20.81 -4.08
N LEU A 59 34.30 -19.69 -4.57
CA LEU A 59 34.07 -18.35 -4.02
C LEU A 59 32.58 -17.97 -3.96
N VAL A 60 31.82 -18.41 -4.96
CA VAL A 60 30.38 -18.14 -5.07
C VAL A 60 29.55 -19.20 -4.33
N TYR A 61 30.08 -20.42 -4.20
CA TYR A 61 29.41 -21.57 -3.59
C TYR A 61 30.39 -22.34 -2.70
N PRO A 62 30.44 -22.04 -1.40
CA PRO A 62 31.21 -22.85 -0.46
C PRO A 62 30.76 -24.31 -0.45
N ARG A 63 31.67 -25.23 -0.13
CA ARG A 63 31.33 -26.66 -0.01
C ARG A 63 30.19 -26.87 0.99
N GLY A 64 29.22 -27.71 0.61
CA GLY A 64 28.02 -28.01 1.39
C GLY A 64 26.88 -27.01 1.19
N THR A 65 27.06 -25.99 0.34
CA THR A 65 25.99 -25.03 0.01
C THR A 65 24.89 -25.73 -0.79
N VAL A 66 23.66 -25.64 -0.30
CA VAL A 66 22.46 -26.02 -1.06
C VAL A 66 22.17 -24.91 -2.06
N LEU A 67 22.24 -25.24 -3.35
CA LEU A 67 22.10 -24.28 -4.44
C LEU A 67 20.62 -23.96 -4.67
N PRO A 68 20.26 -22.69 -4.99
CA PRO A 68 18.89 -22.31 -5.31
C PRO A 68 18.31 -23.12 -6.49
N LYS A 69 17.00 -23.40 -6.44
CA LYS A 69 16.28 -24.23 -7.43
C LYS A 69 15.92 -23.48 -8.72
N ASP A 70 16.01 -22.15 -8.70
CA ASP A 70 15.70 -21.24 -9.79
C ASP A 70 16.95 -20.83 -10.61
N LEU A 71 18.10 -21.45 -10.35
CA LEU A 71 19.31 -21.24 -11.14
C LEU A 71 19.11 -21.78 -12.56
N ALA A 72 19.51 -20.96 -13.54
CA ALA A 72 19.51 -21.37 -14.95
C ALA A 72 20.51 -22.49 -15.26
N ALA A 73 21.52 -22.68 -14.40
CA ALA A 73 22.60 -23.65 -14.60
C ALA A 73 23.28 -24.03 -13.28
N TYR A 74 23.70 -25.29 -13.18
CA TYR A 74 24.50 -25.85 -12.09
C TYR A 74 25.86 -26.28 -12.63
N PHE A 75 26.91 -25.53 -12.30
CA PHE A 75 28.25 -25.70 -12.88
C PHE A 75 28.98 -26.93 -12.32
N TYR A 76 29.55 -27.74 -13.21
CA TYR A 76 30.34 -28.93 -12.84
C TYR A 76 31.58 -28.60 -12.01
N ALA A 77 32.09 -27.36 -12.10
CA ALA A 77 33.19 -26.89 -11.26
C ALA A 77 32.90 -26.96 -9.75
N ALA A 78 31.63 -27.02 -9.35
CA ALA A 78 31.21 -27.17 -7.96
C ALA A 78 31.10 -28.64 -7.51
N ASP A 79 31.38 -29.60 -8.40
CA ASP A 79 31.03 -31.01 -8.25
C ASP A 79 29.60 -31.21 -7.69
N PRO A 80 28.58 -30.70 -8.39
CA PRO A 80 27.23 -30.60 -7.85
C PRO A 80 26.57 -31.97 -7.69
N GLN A 81 26.19 -32.32 -6.46
CA GLN A 81 25.38 -33.51 -6.19
C GLN A 81 23.90 -33.19 -6.37
N LEU A 82 23.25 -33.78 -7.38
CA LEU A 82 21.81 -33.69 -7.63
C LEU A 82 21.09 -34.85 -6.95
N VAL A 83 20.10 -34.55 -6.10
CA VAL A 83 19.20 -35.53 -5.49
C VAL A 83 17.76 -35.18 -5.85
N VAL A 84 17.02 -36.14 -6.43
CA VAL A 84 15.62 -35.98 -6.87
C VAL A 84 14.69 -36.75 -5.93
N PHE A 85 13.58 -36.14 -5.54
CA PHE A 85 12.57 -36.67 -4.62
C PHE A 85 11.21 -36.77 -5.33
N PRO A 86 10.91 -37.90 -6.01
CA PRO A 86 9.60 -38.13 -6.61
C PRO A 86 8.47 -38.05 -5.57
N SER A 87 7.36 -37.43 -5.93
CA SER A 87 6.19 -37.28 -5.06
C SER A 87 4.90 -37.59 -5.79
N VAL A 88 3.91 -38.05 -5.01
CA VAL A 88 2.55 -38.33 -5.50
C VAL A 88 1.56 -37.72 -4.53
N ASP A 89 0.68 -36.87 -5.06
CA ASP A 89 -0.39 -36.20 -4.34
C ASP A 89 -1.75 -36.65 -4.87
N VAL A 90 -2.73 -36.82 -3.98
CA VAL A 90 -4.12 -37.11 -4.37
C VAL A 90 -5.08 -36.04 -3.85
N SER A 91 -5.93 -35.55 -4.73
CA SER A 91 -7.01 -34.61 -4.44
C SER A 91 -8.38 -35.24 -4.74
N GLY A 92 -9.41 -34.88 -3.96
CA GLY A 92 -10.79 -35.33 -4.15
C GLY A 92 -11.11 -36.74 -3.62
N LEU A 93 -10.18 -37.40 -2.93
CA LEU A 93 -10.40 -38.69 -2.27
C LEU A 93 -11.13 -38.49 -0.92
N GLU A 94 -12.43 -38.76 -0.88
CA GLU A 94 -13.27 -38.64 0.32
C GLU A 94 -13.43 -39.98 1.05
N SER A 95 -13.41 -41.11 0.33
CA SER A 95 -13.44 -42.46 0.90
C SER A 95 -12.71 -43.48 0.02
N GLY A 96 -12.25 -44.58 0.61
CA GLY A 96 -11.48 -45.63 -0.07
C GLY A 96 -9.96 -45.53 0.16
N GLU A 97 -9.22 -46.45 -0.45
CA GLU A 97 -7.77 -46.59 -0.34
C GLU A 97 -7.17 -46.85 -1.72
N LEU A 98 -6.08 -46.15 -2.03
CA LEU A 98 -5.33 -46.29 -3.28
C LEU A 98 -3.93 -46.82 -2.99
N SER A 99 -3.65 -48.05 -3.40
CA SER A 99 -2.31 -48.63 -3.41
C SER A 99 -1.56 -48.17 -4.65
N VAL A 100 -0.36 -47.63 -4.48
CA VAL A 100 0.48 -47.12 -5.54
C VAL A 100 1.82 -47.83 -5.52
N ASP A 101 2.19 -48.43 -6.64
CA ASP A 101 3.52 -48.98 -6.90
C ASP A 101 4.29 -48.04 -7.83
N LEU A 102 5.44 -47.54 -7.36
CA LEU A 102 6.35 -46.66 -8.08
C LEU A 102 7.57 -47.44 -8.57
N ASP A 103 7.79 -47.46 -9.89
CA ASP A 103 9.00 -47.98 -10.51
C ASP A 103 9.83 -46.86 -11.11
N PHE A 104 11.15 -46.89 -10.90
CA PHE A 104 12.07 -45.86 -11.37
C PHE A 104 13.04 -46.41 -12.42
N LYS A 105 13.25 -45.65 -13.50
CA LYS A 105 14.28 -45.91 -14.51
C LYS A 105 15.00 -44.62 -14.86
N VAL A 106 16.33 -44.67 -14.90
CA VAL A 106 17.14 -43.56 -15.40
C VAL A 106 17.57 -43.89 -16.83
N ARG A 107 17.47 -42.92 -17.73
CA ARG A 107 17.97 -43.06 -19.10
C ARG A 107 18.83 -41.87 -19.47
N LEU A 108 19.88 -42.13 -20.20
CA LEU A 108 20.65 -41.11 -20.90
C LEU A 108 20.22 -41.11 -22.36
N LEU A 109 19.88 -39.97 -22.92
CA LEU A 109 19.44 -39.87 -24.31
C LEU A 109 20.03 -38.63 -24.99
N ALA A 110 20.10 -38.69 -26.32
CA ALA A 110 20.29 -37.51 -27.14
C ALA A 110 18.99 -37.19 -27.87
N ALA A 111 18.44 -35.99 -27.66
CA ALA A 111 17.18 -35.56 -28.27
C ALA A 111 17.22 -34.12 -28.77
N ASP A 112 16.44 -33.83 -29.79
CA ASP A 112 16.19 -32.49 -30.30
C ASP A 112 14.68 -32.23 -30.26
N ASP A 113 14.28 -31.08 -29.72
CA ASP A 113 12.87 -30.68 -29.55
C ASP A 113 12.05 -30.75 -30.84
N ARG A 114 12.69 -30.71 -32.03
CA ARG A 114 12.03 -30.76 -33.35
C ARG A 114 12.13 -32.11 -34.05
N LEU A 115 13.22 -32.84 -33.84
CA LEU A 115 13.57 -34.04 -34.61
C LEU A 115 13.43 -35.35 -33.80
N GLY A 116 13.15 -35.24 -32.49
CA GLY A 116 12.92 -36.37 -31.60
C GLY A 116 14.21 -36.95 -31.01
N THR A 117 14.13 -38.18 -30.51
CA THR A 117 15.24 -38.89 -29.87
C THR A 117 16.13 -39.57 -30.91
N TYR A 118 17.43 -39.30 -30.87
CA TYR A 118 18.44 -39.93 -31.73
C TYR A 118 18.90 -41.28 -31.17
N TRP A 119 19.14 -41.35 -29.87
CA TRP A 119 19.49 -42.59 -29.17
C TRP A 119 19.12 -42.50 -27.70
N THR A 120 18.98 -43.67 -27.07
CA THR A 120 18.69 -43.84 -25.64
C THR A 120 19.55 -44.96 -25.09
N TYR A 121 20.06 -44.75 -23.88
CA TYR A 121 20.87 -45.69 -23.12
C TYR A 121 20.24 -45.86 -21.74
N ASP A 122 19.69 -47.04 -21.48
CA ASP A 122 19.07 -47.38 -20.20
C ASP A 122 20.16 -47.60 -19.14
N LEU A 123 20.06 -46.88 -18.02
CA LEU A 123 20.91 -47.07 -16.85
C LEU A 123 20.26 -48.07 -15.88
N GLU A 124 20.99 -48.44 -14.83
CA GLU A 124 20.52 -49.42 -13.85
C GLU A 124 19.15 -49.04 -13.27
N ALA A 125 18.30 -50.06 -13.11
CA ALA A 125 16.99 -49.89 -12.50
C ALA A 125 17.15 -49.56 -11.01
N ILE A 126 16.50 -48.49 -10.57
CA ILE A 126 16.47 -48.12 -9.16
C ILE A 126 15.32 -48.88 -8.50
N PRO A 127 15.51 -49.51 -7.32
CA PRO A 127 14.42 -50.21 -6.65
C PRO A 127 13.19 -49.31 -6.44
N GLY A 128 12.02 -49.82 -6.80
CA GLY A 128 10.74 -49.14 -6.65
C GLY A 128 10.27 -49.04 -5.20
N GLU A 129 9.16 -48.35 -4.98
CA GLU A 129 8.51 -48.17 -3.68
C GLU A 129 6.99 -48.37 -3.78
N SER A 130 6.40 -48.99 -2.77
CA SER A 130 4.95 -49.22 -2.69
C SER A 130 4.38 -48.49 -1.47
N PHE A 131 3.25 -47.81 -1.63
CA PHE A 131 2.58 -47.09 -0.56
C PHE A 131 1.07 -47.02 -0.76
N VAL A 132 0.35 -46.59 0.28
CA VAL A 132 -1.11 -46.44 0.26
C VAL A 132 -1.47 -44.99 0.56
N LEU A 133 -2.36 -44.43 -0.26
CA LEU A 133 -2.99 -43.12 -0.08
C LEU A 133 -4.42 -43.28 0.45
N THR A 134 -4.76 -42.48 1.45
CA THR A 134 -6.08 -42.46 2.11
C THR A 134 -6.53 -41.01 2.31
N PRO A 135 -7.80 -40.75 2.69
CA PRO A 135 -8.24 -39.39 3.01
C PRO A 135 -7.43 -38.70 4.12
N GLN A 136 -6.74 -39.46 4.98
CA GLN A 136 -5.85 -38.93 6.04
C GLN A 136 -4.38 -38.82 5.59
N LYS A 137 -3.99 -39.52 4.52
CA LYS A 137 -2.64 -39.52 3.96
C LYS A 137 -2.72 -39.31 2.45
N THR A 138 -2.77 -38.04 2.06
CA THR A 138 -2.98 -37.61 0.67
C THR A 138 -1.70 -37.42 -0.14
N THR A 139 -0.54 -37.49 0.52
CA THR A 139 0.76 -37.21 -0.10
C THR A 139 1.76 -38.30 0.26
N PHE A 140 2.61 -38.65 -0.69
CA PHE A 140 3.78 -39.49 -0.49
C PHE A 140 4.99 -38.90 -1.21
N THR A 141 6.15 -38.95 -0.56
CA THR A 141 7.44 -38.57 -1.14
C THR A 141 8.36 -39.77 -1.04
N ALA A 142 8.88 -40.22 -2.19
CA ALA A 142 9.81 -41.32 -2.29
C ALA A 142 11.20 -40.95 -1.75
N ARG A 143 12.08 -41.95 -1.61
CA ARG A 143 13.48 -41.72 -1.23
C ARG A 143 14.21 -40.87 -2.27
N GLY A 144 15.19 -40.11 -1.80
CA GLY A 144 16.06 -39.30 -2.67
C GLY A 144 16.88 -40.18 -3.61
N ILE A 145 16.78 -39.92 -4.91
CA ILE A 145 17.55 -40.55 -5.97
C ILE A 145 18.72 -39.64 -6.33
N SER A 146 19.94 -40.08 -6.05
CA SER A 146 21.16 -39.33 -6.39
C SER A 146 21.49 -39.55 -7.87
N LEU A 147 21.68 -38.46 -8.62
CA LEU A 147 22.05 -38.47 -10.02
C LEU A 147 23.41 -37.76 -10.20
N ASP A 148 24.39 -38.49 -10.73
CA ASP A 148 25.73 -37.96 -11.04
C ASP A 148 25.72 -37.30 -12.43
N ALA A 149 25.18 -36.08 -12.51
CA ALA A 149 25.07 -35.35 -13.77
C ALA A 149 26.43 -35.16 -14.48
N PRO A 150 27.53 -34.78 -13.81
CA PRO A 150 28.86 -34.73 -14.44
C PRO A 150 29.29 -36.09 -15.02
N GLY A 151 29.22 -37.18 -14.24
CA GLY A 151 29.60 -38.51 -14.72
C GLY A 151 28.76 -39.00 -15.89
N TYR A 152 27.46 -38.69 -15.90
CA TYR A 152 26.57 -39.02 -17.03
C TYR A 152 26.82 -38.18 -18.28
N TYR A 153 27.32 -36.94 -18.13
CA TYR A 153 27.76 -36.16 -19.28
C TYR A 153 28.98 -36.81 -19.95
N ASP A 154 29.98 -37.22 -19.18
CA ASP A 154 31.18 -37.91 -19.69
C ASP A 154 30.84 -39.23 -20.39
N LEU A 155 29.90 -40.01 -19.82
CA LEU A 155 29.36 -41.20 -20.46
C LEU A 155 28.65 -40.86 -21.79
N GLY A 156 27.86 -39.79 -21.82
CA GLY A 156 27.18 -39.34 -23.03
C GLY A 156 28.12 -38.90 -24.14
N VAL A 157 29.25 -38.26 -23.80
CA VAL A 157 30.31 -37.92 -24.74
C VAL A 157 30.97 -39.20 -25.28
N SER A 158 31.25 -40.17 -24.42
CA SER A 158 31.83 -41.46 -24.83
C SER A 158 30.92 -42.21 -25.82
N ILE A 159 29.60 -42.20 -25.59
CA ILE A 159 28.62 -42.79 -26.50
C ILE A 159 28.57 -42.03 -27.84
N ARG A 160 28.67 -40.70 -27.83
CA ARG A 160 28.73 -39.90 -29.07
C ARG A 160 29.97 -40.19 -29.90
N GLU A 161 31.11 -40.40 -29.26
CA GLU A 161 32.35 -40.80 -29.91
C GLU A 161 32.23 -42.20 -30.52
N GLU A 162 31.58 -43.14 -29.83
CA GLU A 162 31.32 -44.49 -30.34
C GLU A 162 30.37 -44.50 -31.57
N ILE A 163 29.32 -43.68 -31.52
CA ILE A 163 28.31 -43.57 -32.60
C ILE A 163 28.80 -42.69 -33.76
N ASP A 164 29.89 -41.93 -33.57
CA ASP A 164 30.39 -40.90 -34.50
C ASP A 164 29.30 -39.86 -34.86
N SER A 165 28.60 -39.35 -33.84
CA SER A 165 27.53 -38.37 -34.02
C SER A 165 27.32 -37.47 -32.81
N ASN A 166 27.22 -36.17 -33.06
CA ASN A 166 26.88 -35.15 -32.06
C ASN A 166 25.41 -34.69 -32.15
N ALA A 167 24.55 -35.45 -32.82
CA ALA A 167 23.16 -35.07 -33.04
C ALA A 167 22.34 -35.09 -31.74
N GLY A 168 21.51 -34.07 -31.53
CA GLY A 168 20.66 -33.89 -30.34
C GLY A 168 21.42 -33.40 -29.10
N ASN A 169 20.69 -32.85 -28.15
CA ASN A 169 21.18 -32.44 -26.84
C ASN A 169 21.20 -33.64 -25.88
N LEU A 170 22.24 -33.76 -25.06
CA LEU A 170 22.30 -34.79 -24.02
C LEU A 170 21.30 -34.46 -22.91
N GLN A 171 20.49 -35.43 -22.55
CA GLN A 171 19.49 -35.33 -21.51
C GLN A 171 19.54 -36.58 -20.63
N LEU A 172 19.43 -36.38 -19.33
CA LEU A 172 19.23 -37.43 -18.35
C LEU A 172 17.76 -37.40 -17.91
N GLU A 173 17.04 -38.48 -18.19
CA GLU A 173 15.62 -38.64 -17.88
C GLU A 173 15.47 -39.61 -16.69
N LEU A 174 14.86 -39.14 -15.60
CA LEU A 174 14.34 -40.02 -14.54
C LEU A 174 12.85 -40.28 -14.82
N LEU A 175 12.55 -41.49 -15.29
CA LEU A 175 11.19 -41.96 -15.50
C LEU A 175 10.64 -42.61 -14.22
N SER A 176 9.56 -42.04 -13.70
CA SER A 176 8.74 -42.60 -12.61
C SER A 176 7.46 -43.19 -13.19
N THR A 177 7.28 -44.52 -13.09
CA THR A 177 6.06 -45.21 -13.51
C THR A 177 5.20 -45.50 -12.29
N LEU A 178 3.97 -44.97 -12.28
CA LEU A 178 3.01 -45.15 -11.21
C LEU A 178 1.96 -46.17 -11.63
N GLN A 179 1.80 -47.25 -10.87
CA GLN A 179 0.68 -48.18 -11.00
C GLN A 179 -0.25 -48.00 -9.81
N VAL A 180 -1.47 -47.57 -10.06
CA VAL A 180 -2.47 -47.23 -9.03
C VAL A 180 -3.59 -48.24 -9.04
N THR A 181 -3.83 -48.89 -7.92
CA THR A 181 -4.91 -49.86 -7.72
C THR A 181 -5.69 -49.57 -6.43
N GLY A 182 -6.97 -49.90 -6.38
CA GLY A 182 -7.75 -49.79 -5.14
C GLY A 182 -9.17 -49.27 -5.37
N THR A 183 -9.66 -48.48 -4.42
CA THR A 183 -10.99 -47.88 -4.47
C THR A 183 -10.94 -46.40 -4.15
N ALA A 184 -11.64 -45.58 -4.94
CA ALA A 184 -11.79 -44.15 -4.69
C ALA A 184 -13.25 -43.76 -4.78
N ASN A 185 -13.78 -43.18 -3.70
CA ASN A 185 -15.18 -42.75 -3.55
C ASN A 185 -16.19 -43.85 -3.94
N GLY A 186 -15.89 -45.11 -3.61
CA GLY A 186 -16.74 -46.27 -3.87
C GLY A 186 -16.54 -46.96 -5.23
N GLU A 187 -15.75 -46.36 -6.13
CA GLU A 187 -15.44 -46.93 -7.45
C GLU A 187 -14.07 -47.62 -7.47
N LYS A 188 -13.95 -48.71 -8.25
CA LYS A 188 -12.67 -49.42 -8.41
C LYS A 188 -11.73 -48.64 -9.34
N VAL A 189 -10.48 -48.49 -8.91
CA VAL A 189 -9.43 -47.79 -9.66
C VAL A 189 -8.34 -48.77 -10.04
N VAL A 190 -8.02 -48.83 -11.33
CA VAL A 190 -6.83 -49.49 -11.89
C VAL A 190 -6.31 -48.61 -13.00
N ARG A 191 -5.18 -47.93 -12.76
CA ARG A 191 -4.61 -46.96 -13.69
C ARG A 191 -3.09 -47.02 -13.66
N GLN A 192 -2.47 -46.57 -14.74
CA GLN A 192 -1.03 -46.41 -14.83
C GLN A 192 -0.73 -45.06 -15.45
N THR A 193 0.24 -44.35 -14.89
CA THR A 193 0.76 -43.10 -15.46
C THR A 193 2.28 -43.07 -15.37
N ARG A 194 2.90 -42.14 -16.09
CA ARG A 194 4.34 -41.93 -16.09
C ARG A 194 4.63 -40.45 -15.88
N HIS A 195 5.67 -40.18 -15.13
CA HIS A 195 6.22 -38.85 -14.90
C HIS A 195 7.71 -38.87 -15.28
N THR A 196 8.18 -37.82 -15.94
CA THR A 196 9.59 -37.66 -16.31
C THR A 196 10.17 -36.43 -15.60
N PHE A 197 11.39 -36.59 -15.09
CA PHE A 197 12.20 -35.50 -14.59
C PHE A 197 13.46 -35.39 -15.44
N ASP A 198 13.55 -34.30 -16.22
CA ASP A 198 14.54 -34.15 -17.29
C ASP A 198 15.64 -33.16 -16.91
N VAL A 199 16.88 -33.61 -17.03
CA VAL A 199 18.09 -32.81 -16.78
C VAL A 199 18.86 -32.67 -18.08
N MET A 200 18.99 -31.43 -18.56
CA MET A 200 19.79 -31.10 -19.74
C MET A 200 21.27 -31.06 -19.36
N LEU A 201 22.08 -31.89 -20.01
CA LEU A 201 23.52 -31.97 -19.75
C LEU A 201 24.27 -31.15 -20.80
N GLN A 202 25.08 -30.20 -20.33
CA GLN A 202 25.97 -29.38 -21.16
C GLN A 202 27.42 -29.66 -20.79
N ASN A 203 28.37 -29.08 -21.54
CA ASN A 203 29.79 -29.39 -21.34
C ASN A 203 30.39 -28.92 -20.00
N THR A 204 29.81 -27.91 -19.36
CA THR A 204 30.36 -27.32 -18.14
C THR A 204 29.34 -27.16 -17.03
N TYR A 205 28.09 -27.51 -17.29
CA TYR A 205 26.98 -27.37 -16.37
C TYR A 205 25.84 -28.30 -16.77
N PHE A 206 24.89 -28.52 -15.86
CA PHE A 206 23.58 -29.05 -16.21
C PHE A 206 22.49 -28.02 -15.91
N ALA A 207 21.37 -28.13 -16.62
CA ALA A 207 20.17 -27.33 -16.37
C ALA A 207 18.98 -28.26 -16.21
N ILE A 208 17.99 -27.86 -15.41
CA ILE A 208 16.77 -28.63 -15.22
C ILE A 208 15.72 -27.96 -16.10
N ALA A 209 15.16 -28.71 -17.06
CA ALA A 209 14.43 -28.17 -18.21
C ALA A 209 13.16 -27.39 -17.84
N VAL A 210 12.61 -27.63 -16.64
CA VAL A 210 11.38 -27.02 -16.13
C VAL A 210 11.52 -26.81 -14.62
N PRO A 211 11.10 -25.65 -14.05
CA PRO A 211 11.11 -25.45 -12.60
C PRO A 211 10.35 -26.56 -11.86
N PRO A 212 10.81 -26.96 -10.65
CA PRO A 212 10.11 -27.97 -9.86
C PRO A 212 8.71 -27.45 -9.49
N GLY A 213 7.67 -28.15 -9.94
CA GLY A 213 6.26 -27.78 -9.77
C GLY A 213 5.46 -27.61 -11.07
N ASP A 214 6.12 -27.34 -12.20
CA ASP A 214 5.45 -27.21 -13.51
C ASP A 214 5.44 -28.52 -14.32
N ASN A 215 6.32 -29.47 -13.99
CA ASN A 215 6.32 -30.83 -14.52
C ASN A 215 5.51 -31.77 -13.63
N VAL A 216 4.18 -31.61 -13.65
CA VAL A 216 3.25 -32.49 -12.92
C VAL A 216 2.46 -33.33 -13.91
N ALA A 217 2.54 -34.66 -13.79
CA ALA A 217 1.67 -35.57 -14.51
C ALA A 217 0.36 -35.73 -13.73
N GLN A 218 -0.71 -35.10 -14.21
CA GLN A 218 -2.05 -35.23 -13.63
C GLN A 218 -2.81 -36.40 -14.26
N MET A 219 -3.48 -37.18 -13.42
CA MET A 219 -4.36 -38.27 -13.84
C MET A 219 -5.65 -38.28 -13.02
N THR A 220 -6.79 -38.24 -13.71
CA THR A 220 -8.08 -38.48 -13.07
C THR A 220 -8.26 -39.98 -12.79
N ALA A 221 -8.28 -40.36 -11.51
CA ALA A 221 -8.52 -41.74 -11.06
C ALA A 221 -10.00 -42.15 -11.24
N VAL A 222 -10.93 -41.31 -10.79
CA VAL A 222 -12.40 -41.55 -10.86
C VAL A 222 -13.14 -40.23 -10.97
N ALA A 223 -14.25 -40.22 -11.69
CA ALA A 223 -15.24 -39.15 -11.70
C ALA A 223 -16.55 -39.65 -11.06
N ALA A 224 -16.79 -39.35 -9.77
CA ALA A 224 -17.96 -39.83 -9.03
C ALA A 224 -19.09 -38.78 -9.05
N SER A 225 -20.34 -39.23 -9.26
CA SER A 225 -21.53 -38.37 -9.19
C SER A 225 -21.98 -38.22 -7.74
N VAL A 226 -21.77 -37.06 -7.13
CA VAL A 226 -22.11 -36.76 -5.73
C VAL A 226 -23.34 -35.84 -5.67
N PRO A 227 -24.24 -35.97 -4.67
CA PRO A 227 -25.34 -35.04 -4.49
C PRO A 227 -24.84 -33.58 -4.33
N PRO A 228 -25.52 -32.60 -4.96
CA PRO A 228 -25.14 -31.19 -4.84
C PRO A 228 -25.39 -30.65 -3.43
N THR A 229 -24.55 -29.72 -3.01
CA THR A 229 -24.73 -28.95 -1.77
C THR A 229 -25.90 -27.96 -1.89
N LEU A 230 -26.40 -27.46 -0.75
CA LEU A 230 -27.43 -26.41 -0.70
C LEU A 230 -27.01 -25.16 -1.49
N ARG A 231 -25.73 -24.78 -1.41
CA ARG A 231 -25.17 -23.62 -2.13
C ARG A 231 -25.18 -23.84 -3.64
N GLU A 232 -24.75 -25.01 -4.11
CA GLU A 232 -24.71 -25.35 -5.54
C GLU A 232 -26.12 -25.40 -6.14
N ASN A 233 -27.08 -25.98 -5.42
CA ASN A 233 -28.49 -25.96 -5.82
C ASN A 233 -29.04 -24.52 -5.88
N PHE A 234 -28.72 -23.67 -4.90
CA PHE A 234 -29.15 -22.27 -4.90
C PHE A 234 -28.53 -21.46 -6.03
N LEU A 235 -27.23 -21.63 -6.32
CA LEU A 235 -26.56 -20.93 -7.42
C LEU A 235 -27.16 -21.33 -8.77
N ARG A 236 -27.47 -22.62 -8.96
CA ARG A 236 -28.16 -23.10 -10.16
C ARG A 236 -29.56 -22.51 -10.27
N PHE A 237 -30.32 -22.50 -9.16
CA PHE A 237 -31.63 -21.86 -9.10
C PHE A 237 -31.53 -20.38 -9.48
N ALA A 238 -30.59 -19.64 -8.90
CA ALA A 238 -30.36 -18.24 -9.18
C ALA A 238 -29.98 -17.99 -10.65
N GLY A 239 -29.18 -18.86 -11.25
CA GLY A 239 -28.82 -18.78 -12.66
C GLY A 239 -30.01 -18.99 -13.60
N ILE A 240 -30.90 -19.93 -13.30
CA ILE A 240 -32.08 -20.23 -14.12
C ILE A 240 -33.20 -19.20 -13.89
N HIS A 241 -33.37 -18.76 -12.64
CA HIS A 241 -34.48 -17.92 -12.19
C HIS A 241 -34.04 -16.51 -11.80
N TYR A 242 -32.99 -15.99 -12.44
CA TYR A 242 -32.44 -14.65 -12.15
C TYR A 242 -33.48 -13.54 -12.27
N LEU A 243 -34.43 -13.65 -13.21
CA LEU A 243 -35.51 -12.67 -13.38
C LEU A 243 -36.46 -12.62 -12.16
N LEU A 244 -36.72 -13.76 -11.52
CA LEU A 244 -37.56 -13.81 -10.31
C LEU A 244 -36.84 -13.13 -9.13
N LEU A 245 -35.55 -13.42 -8.94
CA LEU A 245 -34.74 -12.78 -7.91
C LEU A 245 -34.56 -11.27 -8.16
N ALA A 246 -34.40 -10.87 -9.42
CA ALA A 246 -34.33 -9.47 -9.80
C ALA A 246 -35.63 -8.73 -9.48
N LEU A 247 -36.79 -9.36 -9.73
CA LEU A 247 -38.10 -8.80 -9.38
C LEU A 247 -38.24 -8.60 -7.87
N ASP A 248 -37.88 -9.61 -7.07
CA ASP A 248 -37.86 -9.52 -5.59
C ASP A 248 -36.96 -8.35 -5.13
N GLY A 249 -35.77 -8.23 -5.71
CA GLY A 249 -34.83 -7.13 -5.44
C GLY A 249 -35.40 -5.75 -5.80
N ILE A 250 -36.03 -5.60 -6.96
CA ILE A 250 -36.65 -4.34 -7.40
C ILE A 250 -37.80 -3.94 -6.48
N LEU A 251 -38.65 -4.89 -6.09
CA LEU A 251 -39.78 -4.65 -5.19
C LEU A 251 -39.29 -4.25 -3.79
N LEU A 252 -38.24 -4.90 -3.29
CA LEU A 252 -37.60 -4.53 -2.01
C LEU A 252 -36.98 -3.14 -2.08
N LEU A 253 -36.23 -2.84 -3.14
CA LEU A 253 -35.61 -1.52 -3.34
C LEU A 253 -36.65 -0.42 -3.43
N GLY A 254 -37.73 -0.64 -4.18
CA GLY A 254 -38.85 0.29 -4.29
C GLY A 254 -39.53 0.51 -2.93
N LEU A 255 -39.70 -0.53 -2.12
CA LEU A 255 -40.27 -0.43 -0.78
C LEU A 255 -39.38 0.41 0.13
N VAL A 256 -38.07 0.13 0.15
CA VAL A 256 -37.08 0.91 0.93
C VAL A 256 -37.08 2.36 0.48
N LEU A 257 -37.04 2.63 -0.83
CA LEU A 257 -37.07 3.98 -1.37
C LEU A 257 -38.36 4.72 -0.96
N SER A 258 -39.50 4.04 -1.01
CA SER A 258 -40.79 4.60 -0.58
C SER A 258 -40.81 4.93 0.92
N LEU A 259 -40.07 4.21 1.76
CA LEU A 259 -39.97 4.47 3.19
C LEU A 259 -38.97 5.58 3.51
N VAL A 260 -37.82 5.61 2.83
CA VAL A 260 -36.77 6.63 3.02
C VAL A 260 -37.20 8.00 2.51
N LEU A 261 -37.89 8.07 1.36
CA LEU A 261 -38.41 9.33 0.81
C LEU A 261 -39.60 9.91 1.59
N ARG A 262 -40.12 9.18 2.60
CA ARG A 262 -41.32 9.54 3.35
C ARG A 262 -41.12 10.74 4.28
N ASP A 263 -39.89 11.11 4.63
CA ASP A 263 -39.62 12.10 5.69
C ASP A 263 -38.63 13.23 5.36
N ARG A 264 -38.20 13.39 4.10
CA ARG A 264 -37.31 14.50 3.70
C ARG A 264 -38.03 15.79 3.26
N SER A 265 -39.20 16.10 3.83
CA SER A 265 -39.92 17.34 3.48
C SER A 265 -39.74 18.48 4.49
N ALA A 266 -38.69 18.47 5.30
CA ALA A 266 -38.19 19.70 5.91
C ALA A 266 -37.12 20.29 4.99
N SER A 267 -37.37 21.46 4.41
CA SER A 267 -36.35 22.15 3.61
C SER A 267 -35.13 22.47 4.49
N ARG A 268 -33.90 22.45 3.96
CA ARG A 268 -32.69 22.86 4.71
C ARG A 268 -32.86 24.23 5.36
N ALA A 269 -33.56 25.15 4.68
CA ALA A 269 -33.93 26.46 5.21
C ALA A 269 -34.86 26.38 6.43
N GLU A 270 -35.77 25.40 6.51
CA GLU A 270 -36.63 25.19 7.68
C GLU A 270 -35.86 24.54 8.85
N ALA A 271 -34.85 23.72 8.56
CA ALA A 271 -33.95 23.18 9.58
C ALA A 271 -33.06 24.28 10.18
N GLU A 272 -32.49 25.15 9.33
CA GLU A 272 -31.70 26.31 9.75
C GLU A 272 -32.55 27.35 10.51
N HIS A 273 -33.77 27.63 10.02
CA HIS A 273 -34.73 28.48 10.74
C HIS A 273 -35.00 27.97 12.15
N ARG A 274 -35.22 26.65 12.32
CA ARG A 274 -35.43 26.04 13.63
C ARG A 274 -34.19 26.12 14.53
N ARG A 275 -32.98 25.98 13.98
CA ARG A 275 -31.71 26.04 14.73
C ARG A 275 -31.51 27.40 15.38
N PHE A 276 -31.85 28.49 14.69
CA PHE A 276 -31.65 29.86 15.19
C PHE A 276 -32.93 30.53 15.70
N LYS A 277 -33.98 29.75 15.97
CA LYS A 277 -35.31 30.25 16.35
C LYS A 277 -35.28 31.25 17.51
N GLU A 278 -34.36 31.07 18.46
CA GLU A 278 -34.21 31.94 19.63
C GLU A 278 -33.80 33.39 19.29
N TRP A 279 -33.11 33.57 18.16
CA TRP A 279 -32.60 34.85 17.65
C TRP A 279 -33.49 35.48 16.57
N ILE A 280 -34.52 34.75 16.15
CA ILE A 280 -35.43 35.14 15.08
C ILE A 280 -36.77 35.57 15.69
N THR A 281 -37.34 36.64 15.15
CA THR A 281 -38.69 37.12 15.46
C THR A 281 -39.52 37.12 14.18
N GLU A 282 -40.74 36.59 14.25
CA GLU A 282 -41.66 36.62 13.11
C GLU A 282 -42.29 38.00 12.97
N GLY A 283 -42.20 38.60 11.78
CA GLY A 283 -42.73 39.93 11.51
C GLY A 283 -42.57 40.36 10.06
N THR A 284 -43.34 41.36 9.63
CA THR A 284 -43.27 41.91 8.27
C THR A 284 -42.39 43.15 8.24
N VAL A 285 -41.53 43.28 7.23
CA VAL A 285 -40.61 44.42 7.11
C VAL A 285 -40.97 45.26 5.88
N GLU A 286 -41.39 46.51 6.12
CA GLU A 286 -41.52 47.50 5.04
C GLU A 286 -40.20 48.26 4.87
N VAL A 287 -39.66 48.23 3.64
CA VAL A 287 -38.40 48.89 3.32
C VAL A 287 -38.71 50.27 2.74
N ARG A 288 -38.44 51.33 3.51
CA ARG A 288 -38.43 52.72 3.04
C ARG A 288 -37.11 53.37 3.45
N ASP A 289 -36.47 54.04 2.49
CA ASP A 289 -35.28 54.87 2.71
C ASP A 289 -34.09 54.18 3.40
N LYS A 290 -33.84 52.88 3.14
CA LYS A 290 -32.68 52.12 3.63
C LYS A 290 -31.90 51.45 2.52
N THR A 291 -30.58 51.37 2.67
CA THR A 291 -29.69 50.73 1.69
C THR A 291 -29.62 49.22 1.95
N PRO A 292 -30.01 48.34 1.00
CA PRO A 292 -30.03 46.91 1.21
C PRO A 292 -28.64 46.27 1.06
N ILE A 293 -28.22 45.53 2.08
CA ILE A 293 -27.01 44.69 2.08
C ILE A 293 -27.45 43.23 2.11
N ARG A 294 -26.87 42.39 1.25
CA ARG A 294 -27.26 40.98 1.11
C ARG A 294 -26.28 40.06 1.83
N ILE A 295 -26.81 39.22 2.71
CA ILE A 295 -26.03 38.21 3.44
C ILE A 295 -26.36 36.82 2.90
N LEU A 296 -25.31 36.05 2.60
CA LEU A 296 -25.42 34.79 1.85
C LEU A 296 -25.92 33.62 2.72
N THR A 297 -25.74 33.66 4.04
CA THR A 297 -26.17 32.59 4.96
C THR A 297 -27.02 33.16 6.09
N LEU A 298 -27.96 32.36 6.60
CA LEU A 298 -28.76 32.74 7.76
C LEU A 298 -27.90 32.89 9.02
N GLU A 299 -26.92 31.99 9.21
CA GLU A 299 -25.96 32.05 10.32
C GLU A 299 -25.19 33.37 10.33
N GLY A 300 -24.62 33.80 9.19
CA GLY A 300 -23.91 35.08 9.11
C GLY A 300 -24.82 36.29 9.32
N LEU A 301 -26.12 36.19 9.01
CA LEU A 301 -27.08 37.26 9.33
C LEU A 301 -27.41 37.29 10.84
N VAL A 302 -27.45 36.12 11.49
CA VAL A 302 -27.65 36.00 12.94
C VAL A 302 -26.43 36.53 13.70
N ASP A 303 -25.22 36.14 13.30
CA ASP A 303 -23.98 36.62 13.91
C ASP A 303 -23.88 38.16 13.81
N LEU A 304 -24.20 38.71 12.65
CA LEU A 304 -24.27 40.16 12.45
C LEU A 304 -25.33 40.82 13.35
N ALA A 305 -26.49 40.18 13.53
CA ALA A 305 -27.52 40.71 14.42
C ALA A 305 -27.04 40.74 15.87
N ILE A 306 -26.28 39.73 16.30
CA ILE A 306 -25.69 39.66 17.64
C ILE A 306 -24.67 40.80 17.82
N ASP A 307 -23.78 41.00 16.85
CA ASP A 307 -22.75 42.05 16.91
C ASP A 307 -23.35 43.46 16.96
N LEU A 308 -24.50 43.68 16.30
CA LEU A 308 -25.21 44.95 16.28
C LEU A 308 -26.22 45.13 17.43
N ASP A 309 -26.31 44.16 18.35
CA ASP A 309 -27.32 44.09 19.42
C ASP A 309 -28.77 44.24 18.89
N LYS A 310 -29.04 43.60 17.75
CA LYS A 310 -30.35 43.54 17.08
C LYS A 310 -30.88 42.11 17.01
N ARG A 311 -32.13 41.97 16.54
CA ARG A 311 -32.76 40.67 16.25
C ARG A 311 -32.97 40.49 14.75
N VAL A 312 -33.00 39.24 14.31
CA VAL A 312 -33.35 38.88 12.93
C VAL A 312 -34.88 38.83 12.80
N ILE A 313 -35.46 39.59 11.89
CA ILE A 313 -36.88 39.54 11.56
C ILE A 313 -37.09 38.60 10.38
N TYR A 314 -37.89 37.55 10.58
CA TYR A 314 -38.30 36.65 9.50
C TYR A 314 -39.69 37.02 9.00
N ASP A 315 -39.75 37.42 7.73
CA ASP A 315 -40.99 37.72 7.03
C ASP A 315 -41.51 36.46 6.34
N ASP A 316 -42.58 35.89 6.91
CA ASP A 316 -43.15 34.64 6.42
C ASP A 316 -43.88 34.79 5.07
N GLN A 317 -44.31 36.01 4.71
CA GLN A 317 -45.01 36.25 3.44
C GLN A 317 -44.03 36.17 2.26
N VAL A 318 -42.87 36.81 2.39
CA VAL A 318 -41.83 36.79 1.35
C VAL A 318 -40.73 35.75 1.57
N LYS A 319 -40.77 35.03 2.70
CA LYS A 319 -39.81 33.98 3.11
C LYS A 319 -38.36 34.49 3.17
N LYS A 320 -38.15 35.69 3.73
CA LYS A 320 -36.85 36.36 3.85
C LYS A 320 -36.53 36.73 5.29
N TYR A 321 -35.25 36.91 5.59
CA TYR A 321 -34.76 37.33 6.88
C TYR A 321 -34.12 38.71 6.78
N TYR A 322 -34.28 39.52 7.81
CA TYR A 322 -33.87 40.92 7.82
C TYR A 322 -33.23 41.31 9.15
N VAL A 323 -32.25 42.21 9.12
CA VAL A 323 -31.75 42.96 10.28
C VAL A 323 -31.75 44.43 9.90
N LEU A 324 -32.35 45.25 10.76
CA LEU A 324 -32.58 46.68 10.51
C LEU A 324 -31.57 47.52 11.30
N GLU A 325 -30.91 48.44 10.60
CA GLU A 325 -30.04 49.49 11.16
C GLU A 325 -30.47 50.87 10.65
N GLU A 326 -29.98 51.97 11.22
CA GLU A 326 -30.44 53.34 10.91
C GLU A 326 -30.54 53.64 9.40
N ASP A 327 -29.47 53.40 8.63
CA ASP A 327 -29.45 53.63 7.17
C ASP A 327 -29.32 52.35 6.33
N LEU A 328 -29.11 51.19 6.97
CA LEU A 328 -28.80 49.91 6.32
C LEU A 328 -29.86 48.84 6.62
N LEU A 329 -30.12 47.99 5.63
CA LEU A 329 -30.99 46.83 5.76
C LEU A 329 -30.23 45.57 5.34
N TYR A 330 -29.87 44.72 6.28
CA TYR A 330 -29.28 43.43 5.96
C TYR A 330 -30.38 42.42 5.65
N SER A 331 -30.22 41.64 4.58
CA SER A 331 -31.23 40.68 4.15
C SER A 331 -30.63 39.35 3.72
N HIS A 332 -31.30 38.25 4.07
CA HIS A 332 -30.98 36.90 3.59
C HIS A 332 -32.20 36.28 2.90
N ASP A 333 -32.02 35.91 1.64
CA ASP A 333 -33.00 35.17 0.84
C ASP A 333 -32.49 33.73 0.61
N PRO A 334 -33.09 32.71 1.24
CA PRO A 334 -32.68 31.31 1.10
C PRO A 334 -32.77 30.77 -0.34
N ARG A 335 -33.63 31.36 -1.19
CA ARG A 335 -33.82 30.92 -2.58
C ARG A 335 -32.76 31.51 -3.49
N GLU A 336 -32.45 32.80 -3.32
CA GLU A 336 -31.46 33.50 -4.14
C GLU A 336 -30.01 33.13 -3.75
N ALA A 337 -29.72 33.00 -2.46
CA ALA A 337 -28.41 32.56 -1.96
C ALA A 337 -28.00 31.20 -2.54
N ARG A 338 -28.97 30.30 -2.75
CA ARG A 338 -28.74 28.98 -3.34
C ARG A 338 -28.20 29.07 -4.77
N GLY A 339 -28.74 29.98 -5.59
CA GLY A 339 -28.28 30.19 -6.97
C GLY A 339 -26.89 30.82 -7.09
N ILE A 340 -26.41 31.49 -6.03
CA ILE A 340 -25.07 32.10 -5.98
C ILE A 340 -24.04 31.10 -5.46
N LEU A 341 -24.37 30.29 -4.44
CA LEU A 341 -23.49 29.26 -3.89
C LEU A 341 -23.32 28.05 -4.84
N ASP A 342 -24.32 27.75 -5.67
CA ASP A 342 -24.26 26.67 -6.69
C ASP A 342 -23.38 27.03 -7.91
N LYS A 343 -22.87 28.28 -8.03
CA LYS A 343 -22.03 28.73 -9.17
C LYS A 343 -20.54 28.42 -9.05
N LYS A 344 -20.03 27.92 -7.91
CA LYS A 344 -18.68 27.33 -7.83
C LYS A 344 -18.79 25.82 -8.10
N PRO A 345 -18.18 25.28 -9.17
CA PRO A 345 -18.25 23.85 -9.43
C PRO A 345 -17.60 23.11 -8.26
N GLN A 346 -18.34 22.25 -7.57
CA GLN A 346 -17.83 21.51 -6.41
C GLN A 346 -16.89 20.38 -6.88
N LEU A 347 -15.78 20.17 -6.17
CA LEU A 347 -14.77 19.15 -6.50
C LEU A 347 -15.41 17.76 -6.71
N GLY A 348 -16.28 17.33 -5.79
CA GLY A 348 -16.95 16.03 -5.89
C GLY A 348 -17.83 15.88 -7.14
N LYS A 349 -18.51 16.96 -7.55
CA LYS A 349 -19.34 16.97 -8.76
C LYS A 349 -18.47 16.90 -10.03
N LEU A 350 -17.37 17.65 -10.06
CA LEU A 350 -16.41 17.60 -11.17
C LEU A 350 -15.78 16.21 -11.34
N LEU A 351 -15.44 15.54 -10.24
CA LEU A 351 -14.89 14.18 -10.27
C LEU A 351 -15.91 13.15 -10.79
N LEU A 352 -17.19 13.30 -10.44
CA LEU A 352 -18.28 12.48 -10.97
C LEU A 352 -18.52 12.73 -12.47
N GLU A 353 -18.64 14.00 -12.88
CA GLU A 353 -18.91 14.39 -14.26
C GLU A 353 -17.81 13.93 -15.22
N ARG A 354 -16.55 13.88 -14.74
CA ARG A 354 -15.39 13.39 -15.51
C ARG A 354 -15.17 11.88 -15.43
N GLY A 355 -16.00 11.15 -14.68
CA GLY A 355 -15.90 9.70 -14.55
C GLY A 355 -14.71 9.21 -13.71
N HIS A 356 -14.07 10.09 -12.92
CA HIS A 356 -12.98 9.70 -12.04
C HIS A 356 -13.47 8.97 -10.79
N ILE A 357 -14.71 9.20 -10.37
CA ILE A 357 -15.37 8.50 -9.25
C ILE A 357 -16.82 8.18 -9.61
N ARG A 358 -17.41 7.21 -8.90
CA ARG A 358 -18.85 6.88 -8.93
C ARG A 358 -19.60 7.58 -7.79
N GLN A 359 -20.93 7.69 -7.92
CA GLN A 359 -21.79 8.33 -6.90
C GLN A 359 -21.59 7.70 -5.51
N GLU A 360 -21.51 6.38 -5.44
CA GLU A 360 -21.26 5.63 -4.19
C GLU A 360 -19.89 5.96 -3.56
N GLN A 361 -18.86 6.17 -4.39
CA GLN A 361 -17.52 6.54 -3.95
C GLN A 361 -17.49 7.99 -3.43
N LEU A 362 -18.25 8.90 -4.04
CA LEU A 362 -18.40 10.26 -3.54
C LEU A 362 -19.12 10.28 -2.17
N GLU A 363 -20.19 9.53 -2.01
CA GLU A 363 -20.93 9.45 -0.75
C GLU A 363 -20.08 8.86 0.37
N THR A 364 -19.30 7.82 0.06
CA THR A 364 -18.34 7.23 0.99
C THR A 364 -17.23 8.21 1.35
N GLY A 365 -16.69 8.95 0.38
CA GLY A 365 -15.70 10.00 0.62
C GLY A 365 -16.24 11.14 1.48
N LEU A 366 -17.48 11.57 1.29
CA LEU A 366 -18.15 12.59 2.11
C LEU A 366 -18.41 12.11 3.54
N TYR A 367 -18.81 10.84 3.70
CA TYR A 367 -18.97 10.23 5.02
C TYR A 367 -17.63 10.19 5.77
N TYR A 368 -16.56 9.76 5.10
CA TYR A 368 -15.21 9.72 5.65
C TYR A 368 -14.72 11.12 6.03
N GLN A 369 -14.95 12.11 5.16
CA GLN A 369 -14.66 13.52 5.39
C GLN A 369 -15.33 14.04 6.68
N GLN A 370 -16.61 13.74 6.88
CA GLN A 370 -17.37 14.19 8.05
C GLN A 370 -16.89 13.55 9.36
N ARG A 371 -16.44 12.29 9.30
CA ARG A 371 -16.00 11.57 10.49
C ARG A 371 -14.59 11.96 10.94
N ILE A 372 -13.71 12.30 10.00
CA ILE A 372 -12.27 12.52 10.24
C ILE A 372 -11.90 14.01 10.19
N GLY A 373 -12.74 14.86 9.59
CA GLY A 373 -12.48 16.30 9.49
C GLY A 373 -11.44 16.68 8.43
N SER A 374 -11.06 15.77 7.53
CA SER A 374 -10.13 16.03 6.43
C SER A 374 -10.81 16.70 5.23
N ARG A 375 -10.07 17.03 4.17
CA ARG A 375 -10.68 17.52 2.92
C ARG A 375 -11.22 16.37 2.09
N LEU A 376 -12.28 16.61 1.31
CA LEU A 376 -12.88 15.58 0.44
C LEU A 376 -11.85 14.94 -0.51
N GLY A 377 -10.97 15.74 -1.11
CA GLY A 377 -9.93 15.22 -2.01
C GLY A 377 -8.96 14.27 -1.31
N GLU A 378 -8.50 14.62 -0.11
CA GLU A 378 -7.61 13.80 0.72
C GLU A 378 -8.33 12.51 1.17
N SER A 379 -9.60 12.62 1.56
CA SER A 379 -10.44 11.46 1.90
C SER A 379 -10.56 10.47 0.74
N LEU A 380 -10.77 10.97 -0.49
CA LEU A 380 -10.89 10.13 -1.68
C LEU A 380 -9.56 9.48 -2.09
N ILE A 381 -8.42 10.14 -1.82
CA ILE A 381 -7.08 9.54 -2.00
C ILE A 381 -6.85 8.44 -0.96
N ALA A 382 -7.13 8.71 0.31
CA ALA A 382 -6.93 7.74 1.39
C ALA A 382 -7.77 6.47 1.22
N LEU A 383 -8.96 6.60 0.64
CA LEU A 383 -9.85 5.48 0.30
C LEU A 383 -9.43 4.75 -1.00
N GLY A 384 -8.39 5.22 -1.69
CA GLY A 384 -7.91 4.65 -2.95
C GLY A 384 -8.82 4.89 -4.15
N PHE A 385 -9.77 5.84 -4.07
CA PHE A 385 -10.72 6.12 -5.15
C PHE A 385 -10.16 7.03 -6.23
N ILE A 386 -9.23 7.92 -5.89
CA ILE A 386 -8.51 8.79 -6.83
C ILE A 386 -7.03 8.86 -6.45
N ASN A 387 -6.17 9.26 -7.38
CA ASN A 387 -4.75 9.55 -7.12
C ASN A 387 -4.48 11.06 -7.09
N GLU A 388 -3.27 11.44 -6.64
CA GLU A 388 -2.86 12.84 -6.49
C GLU A 388 -2.92 13.62 -7.82
N THR A 389 -2.55 12.98 -8.95
CA THR A 389 -2.64 13.59 -10.28
C THR A 389 -4.08 13.96 -10.61
N THR A 390 -5.02 13.05 -10.39
CA THR A 390 -6.45 13.25 -10.65
C THR A 390 -7.02 14.37 -9.77
N LEU A 391 -6.62 14.41 -8.49
CA LEU A 391 -7.04 15.45 -7.57
C LEU A 391 -6.54 16.84 -8.01
N HIS A 392 -5.23 17.00 -8.20
CA HIS A 392 -4.62 18.30 -8.47
C HIS A 392 -4.93 18.83 -9.87
N SER A 393 -5.04 17.95 -10.88
CA SER A 393 -5.52 18.36 -12.21
C SER A 393 -7.00 18.78 -12.20
N THR A 394 -7.84 18.11 -11.40
CA THR A 394 -9.24 18.48 -11.26
C THR A 394 -9.41 19.81 -10.51
N LEU A 395 -8.64 20.03 -9.44
CA LEU A 395 -8.59 21.30 -8.71
C LEU A 395 -8.07 22.44 -9.57
N ALA A 396 -7.06 22.21 -10.41
CA ALA A 396 -6.56 23.20 -11.35
C ALA A 396 -7.66 23.61 -12.35
N ALA A 397 -8.35 22.64 -12.93
CA ALA A 397 -9.46 22.89 -13.83
C ALA A 397 -10.66 23.59 -13.14
N GLN A 398 -10.94 23.26 -11.88
CA GLN A 398 -11.97 23.93 -11.07
C GLN A 398 -11.68 25.43 -10.91
N ASN A 399 -10.41 25.78 -10.72
CA ASN A 399 -9.93 27.15 -10.52
C ASN A 399 -9.47 27.83 -11.81
N GLN A 400 -9.66 27.20 -12.97
CA GLN A 400 -9.25 27.71 -14.29
C GLN A 400 -7.74 28.02 -14.38
N VAL A 401 -6.92 27.22 -13.70
CA VAL A 401 -5.45 27.30 -13.71
C VAL A 401 -4.91 26.17 -14.58
N ASN A 402 -3.86 26.45 -15.34
CA ASN A 402 -3.17 25.42 -16.14
C ASN A 402 -2.48 24.40 -15.23
N TYR A 403 -2.67 23.12 -15.52
CA TYR A 403 -1.99 22.03 -14.83
C TYR A 403 -0.80 21.53 -15.65
N VAL A 404 0.34 21.32 -15.01
CA VAL A 404 1.54 20.75 -15.63
C VAL A 404 2.01 19.56 -14.80
N GLU A 405 2.23 18.45 -15.48
CA GLU A 405 2.90 17.29 -14.91
C GLU A 405 4.41 17.51 -14.95
N VAL A 406 5.05 17.41 -13.79
CA VAL A 406 6.49 17.70 -13.63
C VAL A 406 7.22 16.38 -13.48
N ASP A 407 8.19 16.12 -14.34
CA ASP A 407 9.13 15.01 -14.20
C ASP A 407 10.36 15.48 -13.38
N PRO A 408 10.59 14.93 -12.18
CA PRO A 408 11.72 15.33 -11.32
C PRO A 408 13.10 15.19 -11.97
N LYS A 409 13.26 14.30 -12.97
CA LYS A 409 14.55 14.10 -13.66
C LYS A 409 14.82 15.12 -14.76
N ILE A 410 13.78 15.79 -15.23
CA ILE A 410 13.84 16.73 -16.36
C ILE A 410 13.68 18.17 -15.86
N ALA A 411 12.80 18.38 -14.89
CA ALA A 411 12.56 19.65 -14.25
C ALA A 411 13.78 20.05 -13.38
N GLY A 412 14.19 21.32 -13.45
CA GLY A 412 15.34 21.82 -12.69
C GLY A 412 16.67 21.92 -13.47
N LYS A 413 16.66 21.73 -14.81
CA LYS A 413 17.82 22.05 -15.66
C LYS A 413 18.20 23.53 -15.61
N ASP A 414 17.22 24.42 -15.59
CA ASP A 414 17.44 25.86 -15.38
C ASP A 414 17.46 26.15 -13.88
N ARG A 415 18.64 26.52 -13.39
CA ARG A 415 18.91 26.84 -11.98
C ARG A 415 19.09 28.33 -11.72
N SER A 416 18.87 29.18 -12.72
CA SER A 416 19.08 30.63 -12.61
C SER A 416 18.16 31.30 -11.58
N TRP A 417 17.09 30.62 -11.14
CA TRP A 417 16.20 31.10 -10.08
C TRP A 417 16.76 30.91 -8.67
N LEU A 418 17.78 30.07 -8.46
CA LEU A 418 18.36 29.83 -7.12
C LEU A 418 19.00 31.09 -6.53
N GLU A 419 19.39 32.05 -7.36
CA GLU A 419 19.85 33.38 -6.93
C GLU A 419 18.74 34.21 -6.28
N LYS A 420 17.47 33.95 -6.62
CA LYS A 420 16.30 34.71 -6.17
C LYS A 420 15.49 33.97 -5.10
N LEU A 421 15.46 32.64 -5.15
CA LEU A 421 14.71 31.80 -4.23
C LEU A 421 15.49 30.54 -3.88
N ASP A 422 15.90 30.39 -2.63
CA ASP A 422 16.58 29.19 -2.15
C ASP A 422 15.65 27.96 -2.08
N ILE A 423 16.24 26.77 -2.02
CA ILE A 423 15.51 25.48 -1.99
C ILE A 423 14.62 25.35 -0.75
N LYS A 424 15.05 25.88 0.41
CA LYS A 424 14.28 25.80 1.68
C LYS A 424 12.99 26.61 1.57
N ARG A 425 13.06 27.83 1.03
CA ARG A 425 11.91 28.73 0.78
C ARG A 425 11.02 28.21 -0.34
N ALA A 426 11.58 27.67 -1.43
CA ALA A 426 10.82 27.01 -2.48
C ALA A 426 9.98 25.84 -1.93
N ARG A 427 10.58 25.04 -1.03
CA ARG A 427 9.91 23.92 -0.34
C ARG A 427 8.80 24.41 0.60
N ALA A 428 9.07 25.42 1.42
CA ALA A 428 8.06 25.98 2.35
C ALA A 428 6.85 26.58 1.60
N LEU A 429 7.12 27.27 0.50
CA LEU A 429 6.08 27.82 -0.39
C LEU A 429 5.40 26.74 -1.24
N ASN A 430 5.98 25.54 -1.33
CA ASN A 430 5.56 24.43 -2.19
C ASN A 430 5.46 24.87 -3.66
N VAL A 431 6.56 25.44 -4.17
CA VAL A 431 6.69 25.95 -5.53
C VAL A 431 7.99 25.48 -6.18
N LEU A 432 7.95 25.35 -7.51
CA LEU A 432 9.08 24.96 -8.33
C LEU A 432 9.14 25.85 -9.58
N PRO A 433 10.11 26.77 -9.68
CA PRO A 433 10.35 27.52 -10.91
C PRO A 433 10.80 26.58 -12.04
N LEU A 434 10.11 26.64 -13.18
CA LEU A 434 10.37 25.79 -14.34
C LEU A 434 11.25 26.47 -15.40
N GLY A 435 11.50 27.78 -15.25
CA GLY A 435 12.29 28.60 -16.16
C GLY A 435 11.55 29.85 -16.63
N LYS A 436 12.13 30.56 -17.59
CA LYS A 436 11.53 31.75 -18.21
C LYS A 436 10.85 31.43 -19.55
N ARG A 437 9.74 32.11 -19.80
CA ARG A 437 9.14 32.18 -21.14
C ARG A 437 9.92 33.15 -22.04
N PRO A 438 9.72 33.08 -23.37
CA PRO A 438 10.35 34.01 -24.33
C PRO A 438 10.04 35.49 -24.08
N ASP A 439 8.93 35.78 -23.40
CA ASP A 439 8.51 37.13 -23.01
C ASP A 439 9.16 37.64 -21.70
N GLY A 440 10.05 36.83 -21.09
CA GLY A 440 10.77 37.16 -19.86
C GLY A 440 10.03 36.84 -18.56
N GLN A 441 8.80 36.30 -18.60
CA GLN A 441 8.06 35.92 -17.40
C GLN A 441 8.53 34.58 -16.83
N TRP A 442 8.62 34.49 -15.50
CA TRP A 442 8.91 33.22 -14.83
C TRP A 442 7.71 32.30 -14.83
N VAL A 443 7.89 31.06 -15.24
CA VAL A 443 6.87 30.01 -15.08
C VAL A 443 7.18 29.28 -13.78
N ILE A 444 6.23 29.31 -12.84
CA ILE A 444 6.40 28.69 -11.52
C ILE A 444 5.26 27.70 -11.30
N ALA A 445 5.61 26.44 -11.08
CA ALA A 445 4.68 25.40 -10.71
C ALA A 445 4.40 25.45 -9.19
N SER A 446 3.14 25.33 -8.78
CA SER A 446 2.75 25.29 -7.37
C SER A 446 2.01 24.00 -7.04
N GLY A 447 2.41 23.37 -5.94
CA GLY A 447 1.67 22.25 -5.33
C GLY A 447 0.52 22.72 -4.44
N LYS A 448 0.43 24.02 -4.13
CA LYS A 448 -0.67 24.62 -3.34
C LYS A 448 -1.71 25.28 -4.28
N PRO A 449 -2.94 25.53 -3.79
CA PRO A 449 -3.91 26.33 -4.56
C PRO A 449 -3.29 27.67 -4.96
N VAL A 450 -3.39 28.01 -6.24
CA VAL A 450 -2.89 29.28 -6.77
C VAL A 450 -3.82 30.40 -6.30
N THR A 451 -3.31 31.26 -5.42
CA THR A 451 -4.03 32.44 -4.92
C THR A 451 -3.32 33.73 -5.33
N GLU A 452 -4.03 34.85 -5.25
CA GLU A 452 -3.45 36.17 -5.56
C GLU A 452 -2.37 36.56 -4.54
N GLU A 453 -2.45 36.09 -3.30
CA GLU A 453 -1.43 36.33 -2.28
C GLU A 453 -0.12 35.61 -2.63
N LEU A 454 -0.21 34.33 -3.02
CA LEU A 454 0.96 33.56 -3.46
C LEU A 454 1.59 34.20 -4.71
N LYS A 455 0.77 34.64 -5.66
CA LYS A 455 1.23 35.32 -6.86
C LYS A 455 1.99 36.60 -6.53
N LYS A 456 1.44 37.48 -5.69
CA LYS A 456 2.11 38.72 -5.27
C LYS A 456 3.44 38.45 -4.57
N ALA A 457 3.49 37.49 -3.65
CA ALA A 457 4.72 37.11 -2.95
C ALA A 457 5.80 36.64 -3.92
N LEU A 458 5.43 35.85 -4.95
CA LEU A 458 6.38 35.40 -5.97
C LEU A 458 6.79 36.52 -6.93
N GLU A 459 5.89 37.43 -7.30
CA GLU A 459 6.25 38.61 -8.11
C GLU A 459 7.23 39.53 -7.39
N GLU A 460 7.11 39.65 -6.06
CA GLU A 460 8.04 40.38 -5.21
C GLU A 460 9.41 39.69 -5.15
N ILE A 461 9.45 38.38 -4.87
CA ILE A 461 10.70 37.60 -4.81
C ILE A 461 11.44 37.61 -6.15
N PHE A 462 10.71 37.45 -7.26
CA PHE A 462 11.31 37.38 -8.58
C PHE A 462 11.51 38.75 -9.24
N GLU A 463 11.02 39.82 -8.63
CA GLU A 463 11.04 41.22 -9.12
C GLU A 463 10.49 41.34 -10.55
N SER A 464 9.55 40.45 -10.91
CA SER A 464 9.04 40.31 -12.26
C SER A 464 7.69 39.61 -12.23
N ARG A 465 6.90 39.78 -13.30
CA ARG A 465 5.63 39.07 -13.43
C ARG A 465 5.87 37.57 -13.53
N VAL A 466 5.06 36.81 -12.79
CA VAL A 466 5.14 35.35 -12.76
C VAL A 466 3.87 34.74 -13.36
N PHE A 467 4.07 33.64 -14.09
CA PHE A 467 3.01 32.81 -14.64
C PHE A 467 2.90 31.54 -13.80
N LEU A 468 1.83 31.44 -13.01
CA LEU A 468 1.62 30.30 -12.11
C LEU A 468 0.89 29.17 -12.81
N VAL A 469 1.41 27.95 -12.64
CA VAL A 469 0.78 26.71 -13.06
C VAL A 469 0.61 25.79 -11.85
N ALA A 470 -0.43 24.97 -11.84
CA ALA A 470 -0.65 23.98 -10.81
C ALA A 470 0.09 22.68 -11.13
N THR A 471 0.57 21.99 -10.10
CA THR A 471 1.14 20.65 -10.21
C THR A 471 0.85 19.85 -8.93
N ARG A 472 1.42 18.65 -8.80
CA ARG A 472 1.32 17.84 -7.59
C ARG A 472 2.35 18.28 -6.55
N PRO A 473 1.98 18.39 -5.26
CA PRO A 473 2.92 18.56 -4.15
C PRO A 473 4.08 17.57 -4.22
N SER A 474 3.80 16.28 -4.42
CA SER A 474 4.86 15.25 -4.47
C SER A 474 5.90 15.50 -5.56
N ALA A 475 5.50 16.00 -6.73
CA ALA A 475 6.42 16.33 -7.81
C ALA A 475 7.33 17.52 -7.46
N VAL A 476 6.78 18.55 -6.79
CA VAL A 476 7.57 19.70 -6.30
C VAL A 476 8.60 19.21 -5.29
N PHE A 477 8.18 18.44 -4.28
CA PHE A 477 9.08 17.94 -3.25
C PHE A 477 10.16 17.03 -3.83
N ALA A 478 9.79 16.05 -4.66
CA ALA A 478 10.73 15.12 -5.29
C ALA A 478 11.75 15.82 -6.19
N THR A 479 11.34 16.87 -6.93
CA THR A 479 12.26 17.63 -7.78
C THR A 479 13.24 18.46 -6.93
N LEU A 480 12.74 19.16 -5.90
CA LEU A 480 13.60 19.92 -4.98
C LEU A 480 14.54 19.00 -4.16
N GLU A 481 14.11 17.78 -3.86
CA GLU A 481 14.94 16.74 -3.22
C GLU A 481 16.04 16.27 -4.17
N TYR A 482 15.70 15.89 -5.41
CA TYR A 482 16.67 15.51 -6.45
C TYR A 482 17.70 16.63 -6.70
N MET A 483 17.27 17.88 -6.76
CA MET A 483 18.17 19.05 -6.89
C MET A 483 19.09 19.23 -5.68
N GLY A 484 18.61 18.91 -4.47
CA GLY A 484 19.42 18.92 -3.25
C GLY A 484 20.40 17.75 -3.17
N GLU A 485 20.03 16.57 -3.66
CA GLU A 485 20.88 15.38 -3.70
C GLU A 485 22.02 15.49 -4.73
N GLU A 486 21.79 16.07 -5.91
CA GLU A 486 22.88 16.34 -6.87
C GLU A 486 23.90 17.35 -6.33
N ALA A 487 23.47 18.35 -5.56
CA ALA A 487 24.37 19.26 -4.86
C ALA A 487 25.19 18.53 -3.77
N ARG A 488 24.59 17.53 -3.10
CA ARG A 488 25.30 16.65 -2.16
C ARG A 488 26.24 15.67 -2.85
N GLN A 489 25.93 15.15 -4.04
CA GLN A 489 26.86 14.28 -4.77
C GLN A 489 28.12 15.01 -5.26
N GLN A 490 28.06 16.33 -5.42
CA GLN A 490 29.24 17.14 -5.78
C GLN A 490 30.22 17.35 -4.60
N TRP A 491 29.78 17.27 -3.34
CA TRP A 491 30.64 17.55 -2.18
C TRP A 491 30.49 16.64 -0.94
N GLY A 492 29.65 15.61 -0.99
CA GLY A 492 29.56 14.55 0.00
C GLY A 492 30.28 13.31 -0.51
N GLY A 493 31.60 13.24 -0.28
CA GLY A 493 32.35 12.02 -0.48
C GLY A 493 31.69 10.88 0.30
N ASP A 494 31.13 9.92 -0.44
CA ASP A 494 30.74 8.63 0.10
C ASP A 494 31.99 8.08 0.80
N LEU A 495 32.00 8.03 2.14
CA LEU A 495 32.91 7.15 2.88
C LEU A 495 32.47 5.68 2.66
N LYS A 496 32.30 5.28 1.40
CA LYS A 496 32.33 3.90 0.97
C LYS A 496 33.78 3.44 1.06
N GLY A 497 34.18 3.06 2.27
CA GLY A 497 35.52 2.53 2.51
C GLY A 497 35.92 2.36 3.97
N THR A 498 35.25 3.04 4.91
CA THR A 498 35.64 2.96 6.34
C THR A 498 34.46 2.57 7.22
N GLY A 499 34.27 1.27 7.47
CA GLY A 499 33.71 0.80 8.75
C GLY A 499 32.19 0.70 8.91
N LEU A 500 31.46 0.18 7.92
CA LEU A 500 30.10 -0.37 8.18
C LEU A 500 30.11 -1.70 8.95
N THR A 501 31.29 -2.20 9.34
CA THR A 501 31.50 -3.37 10.20
C THR A 501 31.55 -3.05 11.69
N ILE A 502 31.62 -1.76 12.06
CA ILE A 502 31.80 -1.28 13.43
C ILE A 502 30.45 -0.81 13.97
N GLN A 503 30.04 -1.33 15.14
CA GLN A 503 28.76 -1.01 15.76
C GLN A 503 28.71 0.48 16.19
N PRO A 504 27.54 1.14 16.19
CA PRO A 504 27.45 2.58 16.50
C PRO A 504 28.09 2.98 17.84
N TYR A 505 28.02 2.11 18.85
CA TYR A 505 28.63 2.37 20.17
C TYR A 505 30.16 2.30 20.17
N GLU A 506 30.77 1.59 19.22
CA GLU A 506 32.23 1.45 19.08
C GLU A 506 32.87 2.67 18.44
N ARG A 507 32.06 3.61 17.93
CA ARG A 507 32.49 4.89 17.34
C ARG A 507 32.69 5.99 18.39
N LEU A 508 32.30 5.74 19.63
CA LEU A 508 32.47 6.63 20.77
C LEU A 508 33.49 6.03 21.75
N THR A 509 34.21 6.89 22.47
CA THR A 509 35.06 6.45 23.59
C THR A 509 34.21 5.96 24.75
N GLN A 510 34.82 5.24 25.70
CA GLN A 510 34.10 4.77 26.90
C GLN A 510 33.56 5.94 27.75
N GLU A 511 34.29 7.05 27.82
CA GLU A 511 33.86 8.28 28.51
C GLU A 511 32.67 8.92 27.78
N GLU A 512 32.71 9.01 26.45
CA GLU A 512 31.61 9.55 25.64
C GLU A 512 30.34 8.68 25.73
N ASN A 513 30.47 7.36 25.68
CA ASN A 513 29.35 6.43 25.88
C ASN A 513 28.72 6.59 27.28
N THR A 514 29.55 6.78 28.32
CA THR A 514 29.09 7.01 29.69
C THR A 514 28.38 8.36 29.81
N ALA A 515 28.93 9.41 29.18
CA ALA A 515 28.31 10.74 29.16
C ALA A 515 26.95 10.74 28.44
N PHE A 516 26.85 10.05 27.29
CA PHE A 516 25.59 9.90 26.56
C PHE A 516 24.54 9.16 27.40
N THR A 517 24.92 8.06 28.03
CA THR A 517 24.02 7.26 28.86
C THR A 517 23.53 8.03 30.09
N ASN A 518 24.41 8.78 30.74
CA ASN A 518 24.06 9.63 31.89
C ASN A 518 23.12 10.78 31.49
N ALA A 519 23.32 11.38 30.32
CA ALA A 519 22.41 12.39 29.78
C ALA A 519 21.02 11.79 29.52
N TYR A 520 20.96 10.60 28.91
CA TYR A 520 19.71 9.88 28.68
C TYR A 520 18.94 9.64 29.98
N TYR A 521 19.59 9.17 31.05
CA TYR A 521 18.93 8.99 32.35
C TYR A 521 18.38 10.31 32.94
N ARG A 522 19.06 11.44 32.66
CA ARG A 522 18.59 12.78 33.03
C ARG A 522 17.49 13.32 32.13
N GLY A 523 17.10 12.58 31.08
CA GLY A 523 16.06 12.99 30.13
C GLY A 523 16.57 13.97 29.07
N THR A 524 17.87 13.97 28.79
CA THR A 524 18.47 14.82 27.75
C THR A 524 19.21 13.98 26.71
N LEU A 525 19.39 14.54 25.52
CA LEU A 525 20.08 13.88 24.41
C LEU A 525 21.33 14.67 24.02
N VAL A 526 22.50 14.04 24.09
CA VAL A 526 23.75 14.68 23.61
C VAL A 526 23.83 14.52 22.10
N ARG A 527 23.36 15.54 21.37
CA ARG A 527 23.20 15.52 19.91
C ARG A 527 24.51 15.27 19.18
N GLU A 528 25.62 15.83 19.66
CA GLU A 528 26.93 15.69 19.02
C GLU A 528 27.43 14.24 19.09
N LEU A 529 27.25 13.58 20.24
CA LEU A 529 27.64 12.19 20.43
C LEU A 529 26.74 11.24 19.62
N LEU A 530 25.44 11.55 19.53
CA LEU A 530 24.54 10.79 18.67
C LEU A 530 24.97 10.90 17.20
N LEU A 531 25.26 12.11 16.73
CA LEU A 531 25.73 12.38 15.36
C LEU A 531 27.04 11.65 15.06
N LYS A 532 28.03 11.74 15.97
CA LYS A 532 29.29 11.01 15.85
C LYS A 532 29.07 9.49 15.77
N ALA A 533 28.17 8.95 16.58
CA ALA A 533 27.81 7.53 16.57
C ALA A 533 27.07 7.09 15.29
N THR A 534 26.44 7.99 14.54
CA THR A 534 25.83 7.62 13.23
C THR A 534 26.88 7.25 12.17
N GLY A 535 28.12 7.71 12.33
CA GLY A 535 29.18 7.54 11.33
C GLY A 535 29.00 8.36 10.05
N LYS A 536 28.04 9.30 10.02
CA LYS A 536 27.76 10.19 8.87
C LYS A 536 28.53 11.51 8.90
N VAL A 537 29.15 11.85 10.03
CA VAL A 537 29.93 13.09 10.21
C VAL A 537 31.34 12.71 10.64
N ASP A 538 32.35 13.26 9.96
CA ASP A 538 33.76 13.05 10.29
C ASP A 538 34.08 13.61 11.69
N PRO A 539 34.66 12.82 12.61
CA PRO A 539 35.06 13.29 13.94
C PRO A 539 36.00 14.51 13.93
N THR A 540 36.79 14.69 12.87
CA THR A 540 37.70 15.84 12.72
C THR A 540 36.98 17.12 12.30
N ALA A 541 35.80 17.01 11.66
CA ALA A 541 34.95 18.15 11.31
C ALA A 541 34.21 18.74 12.54
N LEU A 542 34.10 17.97 13.62
CA LEU A 542 33.48 18.41 14.88
C LEU A 542 34.48 19.08 15.86
N ALA A 543 35.78 18.97 15.59
CA ALA A 543 36.85 19.51 16.45
C ALA A 543 37.00 21.05 16.48
N PRO A 544 36.66 21.85 15.44
CA PRO A 544 36.94 23.28 15.44
C PRO A 544 35.90 24.16 16.15
N VAL A 545 34.77 23.62 16.62
CA VAL A 545 33.69 24.43 17.23
C VAL A 545 34.10 24.88 18.63
N SER A 546 34.91 25.93 18.65
CA SER A 546 35.44 26.56 19.85
C SER A 546 34.53 27.71 20.27
N LYS A 547 33.87 27.51 21.41
CA LYS A 547 33.31 28.54 22.31
C LYS A 547 32.60 29.73 21.62
N GLY A 548 31.35 29.53 21.23
CA GLY A 548 30.42 30.65 21.04
C GLY A 548 29.29 30.41 20.06
N GLU A 549 29.53 29.60 19.04
CA GLU A 549 28.53 29.23 18.03
C GLU A 549 27.90 27.88 18.38
N SER A 550 26.59 27.75 18.22
CA SER A 550 25.89 26.48 18.34
C SER A 550 26.46 25.52 17.30
N VAL A 551 27.10 24.43 17.74
CA VAL A 551 27.62 23.35 16.88
C VAL A 551 26.57 22.93 15.84
N MET A 552 25.30 22.98 16.22
CA MET A 552 24.17 22.60 15.36
C MET A 552 23.87 23.63 14.28
N ASP A 553 23.98 24.92 14.56
CA ASP A 553 23.79 25.97 13.56
C ASP A 553 24.92 25.88 12.53
N TRP A 554 26.15 25.67 13.00
CA TRP A 554 27.30 25.41 12.13
C TRP A 554 27.14 24.14 11.28
N LEU A 555 26.64 23.03 11.84
CA LEU A 555 26.41 21.78 11.09
C LEU A 555 25.28 21.89 10.06
N VAL A 556 24.24 22.69 10.33
CA VAL A 556 23.13 22.95 9.40
C VAL A 556 23.53 23.96 8.33
N ASP A 557 24.35 24.96 8.67
CA ASP A 557 24.83 26.00 7.75
C ASP A 557 25.94 25.50 6.81
N ASN A 558 26.67 24.46 7.20
CA ASN A 558 27.68 23.80 6.38
C ASN A 558 27.18 22.48 5.74
N ASP A 559 25.87 22.24 5.70
CA ASP A 559 25.21 21.08 5.06
C ASP A 559 25.64 19.68 5.58
N PHE A 560 26.27 19.60 6.76
CA PHE A 560 26.64 18.31 7.38
C PHE A 560 25.40 17.55 7.91
N VAL A 561 24.36 18.27 8.30
CA VAL A 561 23.09 17.71 8.76
C VAL A 561 21.96 18.47 8.09
N ASP A 562 21.12 17.75 7.33
CA ASP A 562 19.96 18.41 6.74
C ASP A 562 18.86 18.72 7.78
N LEU A 563 18.06 19.75 7.48
CA LEU A 563 17.02 20.25 8.37
C LEU A 563 16.02 19.16 8.78
N GLU A 564 15.76 18.20 7.89
CA GLU A 564 14.92 17.06 8.19
C GLU A 564 15.53 16.17 9.26
N PHE A 565 16.80 15.77 9.11
CA PHE A 565 17.51 14.97 10.11
C PHE A 565 17.62 15.70 11.46
N PHE A 566 17.81 17.02 11.43
CA PHE A 566 17.79 17.87 12.63
C PHE A 566 16.42 17.84 13.35
N ASN A 567 15.32 18.00 12.60
CA ASN A 567 13.98 17.93 13.17
C ASN A 567 13.69 16.56 13.80
N LEU A 568 14.13 15.48 13.13
CA LEU A 568 14.01 14.12 13.66
C LEU A 568 14.79 13.92 14.97
N MET A 569 15.99 14.49 15.09
CA MET A 569 16.75 14.48 16.35
C MET A 569 16.06 15.30 17.44
N GLN A 570 15.48 16.45 17.11
CA GLN A 570 14.71 17.23 18.07
C GLN A 570 13.47 16.49 18.56
N GLY A 571 12.73 15.81 17.69
CA GLY A 571 11.60 15.00 18.11
C GLY A 571 12.00 13.85 19.04
N LEU A 572 13.12 13.17 18.75
CA LEU A 572 13.68 12.15 19.63
C LEU A 572 14.05 12.71 21.00
N GLU A 573 14.71 13.88 21.06
CA GLU A 573 15.06 14.53 22.31
C GLU A 573 13.84 14.92 23.15
N ARG A 574 12.80 15.47 22.51
CA ARG A 574 11.53 15.80 23.19
C ARG A 574 10.88 14.57 23.80
N LEU A 575 10.93 13.42 23.11
CA LEU A 575 10.40 12.15 23.64
C LEU A 575 11.18 11.69 24.87
N ILE A 576 12.52 11.70 24.79
CA ILE A 576 13.38 11.33 25.91
C ILE A 576 13.13 12.24 27.14
N GLY A 577 12.96 13.54 26.91
CA GLY A 577 12.65 14.50 27.97
C GLY A 577 11.30 14.28 28.64
N ARG A 578 10.32 13.67 27.94
CA ARG A 578 8.99 13.35 28.47
C ARG A 578 8.88 11.97 29.11
N MET A 579 9.84 11.08 28.90
CA MET A 579 9.85 9.76 29.55
C MET A 579 9.92 9.92 31.07
N ASP A 580 9.24 9.05 31.81
CA ASP A 580 9.43 8.96 33.25
C ASP A 580 10.73 8.24 33.61
N TRP A 581 11.08 8.23 34.90
CA TRP A 581 12.32 7.60 35.38
C TRP A 581 12.34 6.09 35.11
N ASP A 582 11.21 5.41 35.26
CA ASP A 582 11.11 3.95 35.13
C ASP A 582 11.34 3.54 33.66
N GLN A 583 10.71 4.25 32.72
CA GLN A 583 10.92 4.08 31.27
C GLN A 583 12.38 4.27 30.87
N ARG A 584 13.07 5.25 31.47
CA ARG A 584 14.51 5.47 31.22
C ARG A 584 15.37 4.38 31.84
N GLN A 585 15.06 3.91 33.05
CA GLN A 585 15.76 2.77 33.68
C GLN A 585 15.65 1.50 32.83
N GLU A 586 14.49 1.26 32.24
CA GLU A 586 14.27 0.15 31.30
C GLU A 586 14.91 0.36 29.92
N LYS A 587 15.60 1.48 29.69
CA LYS A 587 16.24 1.83 28.41
C LYS A 587 15.26 1.79 27.23
N MET A 588 14.02 2.22 27.47
CA MET A 588 12.96 2.23 26.48
C MET A 588 13.34 3.10 25.27
N VAL A 589 13.22 2.55 24.06
CA VAL A 589 13.48 3.29 22.82
C VAL A 589 12.13 3.70 22.21
N PRO A 590 11.89 4.98 21.90
CA PRO A 590 10.63 5.41 21.29
C PRO A 590 10.35 4.72 19.96
N SER A 591 9.08 4.65 19.60
CA SER A 591 8.66 4.09 18.31
C SER A 591 8.99 5.03 17.15
N MET A 592 8.99 4.49 15.93
CA MET A 592 9.24 5.29 14.74
C MET A 592 8.13 6.31 14.52
N ALA A 593 6.87 5.89 14.74
CA ALA A 593 5.72 6.78 14.63
C ALA A 593 5.75 7.91 15.67
N GLU A 594 6.20 7.64 16.89
CA GLU A 594 6.34 8.65 17.95
C GLU A 594 7.38 9.71 17.58
N VAL A 595 8.56 9.31 17.10
CA VAL A 595 9.61 10.25 16.66
C VAL A 595 9.09 11.14 15.53
N LEU A 596 8.41 10.56 14.55
CA LEU A 596 7.83 11.32 13.44
C LEU A 596 6.74 12.30 13.90
N HIS A 597 5.95 11.95 14.91
CA HIS A 597 4.96 12.86 15.48
C HIS A 597 5.58 14.05 16.21
N GLU A 598 6.56 13.82 17.09
CA GLU A 598 7.23 14.90 17.83
C GLU A 598 8.16 15.75 16.95
N SER A 599 8.41 15.27 15.73
CA SER A 599 9.13 15.98 14.67
C SER A 599 8.18 16.67 13.66
N ASP A 600 6.88 16.74 13.96
CA ASP A 600 5.83 17.39 13.15
C ASP A 600 5.56 16.76 11.76
N TYR A 601 5.90 15.48 11.57
CA TYR A 601 5.59 14.74 10.32
C TYR A 601 4.28 13.96 10.40
N LEU A 602 3.87 13.51 11.59
CA LEU A 602 2.63 12.73 11.78
C LEU A 602 1.72 13.38 12.82
N THR A 603 0.41 13.18 12.66
CA THR A 603 -0.58 13.55 13.68
C THR A 603 -0.70 12.45 14.74
N ARG A 604 -1.20 12.81 15.92
CA ARG A 604 -1.39 11.88 17.03
C ARG A 604 -2.32 10.72 16.69
N ASP A 605 -3.36 10.99 15.90
CA ASP A 605 -4.33 9.98 15.45
C ASP A 605 -3.65 8.94 14.54
N VAL A 606 -2.72 9.38 13.69
CA VAL A 606 -1.96 8.47 12.81
C VAL A 606 -1.02 7.59 13.63
N VAL A 607 -0.38 8.11 14.68
CA VAL A 607 0.47 7.31 15.58
C VAL A 607 -0.35 6.20 16.26
N GLN A 608 -1.53 6.53 16.78
CA GLN A 608 -2.42 5.56 17.41
C GLN A 608 -2.89 4.48 16.42
N TRP A 609 -3.20 4.90 15.19
CA TRP A 609 -3.56 3.99 14.12
C TRP A 609 -2.41 3.04 13.74
N VAL A 610 -1.19 3.56 13.54
CA VAL A 610 -0.01 2.73 13.22
C VAL A 610 0.26 1.72 14.33
N ALA A 611 0.18 2.13 15.60
CA ALA A 611 0.37 1.24 16.74
C ALA A 611 -0.70 0.12 16.79
N HIS A 612 -1.96 0.46 16.52
CA HIS A 612 -3.06 -0.51 16.49
C HIS A 612 -2.90 -1.53 15.35
N GLU A 613 -2.66 -1.05 14.12
CA GLU A 613 -2.54 -1.91 12.93
C GLU A 613 -1.27 -2.76 12.95
N SER A 614 -0.16 -2.23 13.47
CA SER A 614 1.09 -2.97 13.66
C SER A 614 0.89 -4.21 14.51
N GLN A 615 0.15 -4.07 15.63
CA GLN A 615 -0.18 -5.19 16.52
C GLN A 615 -1.18 -6.17 15.90
N LEU A 616 -2.21 -5.66 15.22
CA LEU A 616 -3.28 -6.46 14.66
C LEU A 616 -2.82 -7.31 13.47
N GLN A 617 -2.00 -6.72 12.59
CA GLN A 617 -1.54 -7.35 11.35
C GLN A 617 -0.16 -8.02 11.47
N LYS A 618 0.56 -7.80 12.57
CA LYS A 618 1.96 -8.23 12.76
C LYS A 618 2.91 -7.71 11.67
N ILE A 619 2.68 -6.48 11.21
CA ILE A 619 3.50 -5.78 10.21
C ILE A 619 4.34 -4.72 10.94
N SER A 620 5.58 -4.49 10.49
CA SER A 620 6.43 -3.46 11.11
C SER A 620 5.85 -2.05 10.92
N GLU A 621 6.06 -1.16 11.90
CA GLU A 621 5.64 0.25 11.78
C GLU A 621 6.23 0.91 10.53
N LYS A 622 7.49 0.59 10.20
CA LYS A 622 8.18 1.09 9.00
C LYS A 622 7.44 0.70 7.72
N ASP A 623 7.02 -0.56 7.61
CA ASP A 623 6.31 -1.05 6.42
C ASP A 623 4.90 -0.48 6.35
N LEU A 624 4.21 -0.30 7.48
CA LEU A 624 2.91 0.37 7.51
C LEU A 624 3.02 1.84 7.09
N LEU A 625 3.99 2.57 7.62
CA LEU A 625 4.23 3.97 7.26
C LEU A 625 4.60 4.12 5.78
N LYS A 626 5.43 3.20 5.25
CA LYS A 626 5.85 3.19 3.85
C LYS A 626 4.70 2.83 2.92
N ASN A 627 3.99 1.74 3.18
CA ASN A 627 2.94 1.22 2.30
C ASN A 627 1.72 2.13 2.24
N ASN A 628 1.46 2.89 3.31
CA ASN A 628 0.38 3.88 3.37
C ASN A 628 0.83 5.31 3.04
N LEU A 629 2.06 5.49 2.54
CA LEU A 629 2.61 6.78 2.12
C LEU A 629 2.54 7.87 3.21
N LEU A 630 2.67 7.48 4.47
CA LEU A 630 2.58 8.38 5.62
C LEU A 630 3.90 9.12 5.91
N ALA A 631 5.02 8.57 5.44
CA ALA A 631 6.32 9.22 5.47
C ALA A 631 7.14 8.78 4.25
N SER A 632 8.06 9.64 3.80
CA SER A 632 8.89 9.32 2.63
C SER A 632 9.90 8.20 2.97
N PRO A 633 10.36 7.41 1.98
CA PRO A 633 11.39 6.40 2.21
C PRO A 633 12.67 6.99 2.83
N THR A 634 13.09 8.18 2.43
CA THR A 634 14.29 8.87 2.93
C THR A 634 14.11 9.30 4.39
N THR A 635 12.94 9.86 4.73
CA THR A 635 12.56 10.17 6.12
C THR A 635 12.61 8.90 6.99
N LEU A 636 12.01 7.81 6.52
CA LEU A 636 11.96 6.54 7.26
C LEU A 636 13.36 5.94 7.47
N GLU A 637 14.24 6.04 6.50
CA GLU A 637 15.64 5.60 6.62
C GLU A 637 16.43 6.45 7.63
N LYS A 638 16.24 7.77 7.62
CA LYS A 638 16.86 8.69 8.59
C LYS A 638 16.37 8.43 10.02
N THR A 639 15.06 8.25 10.21
CA THR A 639 14.49 7.90 11.52
C THR A 639 14.97 6.54 11.99
N GLN A 640 15.06 5.55 11.09
CA GLN A 640 15.59 4.23 11.41
C GLN A 640 17.06 4.32 11.86
N LEU A 641 17.88 5.09 11.15
CA LEU A 641 19.28 5.31 11.51
C LEU A 641 19.40 5.90 12.92
N LEU A 642 18.63 6.96 13.24
CA LEU A 642 18.61 7.56 14.57
C LEU A 642 18.21 6.58 15.66
N LEU A 643 17.12 5.83 15.48
CA LEU A 643 16.62 4.88 16.47
C LEU A 643 17.56 3.69 16.67
N THR A 644 18.18 3.19 15.61
CA THR A 644 19.15 2.09 15.70
C THR A 644 20.46 2.53 16.37
N THR A 645 20.97 3.72 16.04
CA THR A 645 22.12 4.32 16.72
C THR A 645 21.82 4.56 18.20
N HIS A 646 20.67 5.15 18.52
CA HIS A 646 20.27 5.41 19.90
C HIS A 646 20.15 4.12 20.72
N ARG A 647 19.45 3.11 20.18
CA ARG A 647 19.33 1.78 20.80
C ARG A 647 20.69 1.13 21.04
N SER A 648 21.58 1.23 20.05
CA SER A 648 22.94 0.72 20.15
C SER A 648 23.72 1.39 21.29
N LEU A 649 23.61 2.70 21.45
CA LEU A 649 24.28 3.43 22.54
C LEU A 649 23.74 3.03 23.93
N LEU A 650 22.43 2.80 24.05
CA LEU A 650 21.81 2.36 25.32
C LEU A 650 22.11 0.89 25.65
N SER A 651 22.41 0.06 24.65
CA SER A 651 22.69 -1.37 24.85
C SER A 651 24.01 -1.65 25.59
N LEU A 652 24.92 -0.66 25.64
CA LEU A 652 26.08 -0.72 26.53
C LEU A 652 25.62 -0.61 28.00
N ASN A 653 26.19 -1.43 28.87
CA ASN A 653 26.04 -1.28 30.33
C ASN A 653 27.23 -0.48 30.88
N PRO A 654 27.13 0.84 31.07
CA PRO A 654 27.98 1.50 32.03
C PRO A 654 27.40 1.29 33.45
N VAL A 655 28.31 1.32 34.42
CA VAL A 655 28.15 1.16 35.87
C VAL A 655 26.86 1.78 36.42
N GLU A 656 26.25 1.12 37.43
CA GLU A 656 25.04 1.57 38.15
C GLU A 656 25.01 3.10 38.34
N PRO A 657 23.86 3.75 38.08
CA PRO A 657 23.72 5.17 38.31
C PRO A 657 23.95 5.47 39.79
N ASP A 658 24.90 6.37 40.07
CA ASP A 658 25.24 6.83 41.41
C ASP A 658 23.97 7.33 42.11
N ARG A 659 23.56 6.65 43.18
CA ARG A 659 22.38 6.98 43.97
C ARG A 659 22.72 8.15 44.89
N ASP A 660 22.42 9.37 44.42
CA ASP A 660 21.91 10.59 45.11
C ASP A 660 22.54 11.01 46.47
N PRO A 661 22.71 12.32 46.77
CA PRO A 661 21.59 13.01 47.41
C PRO A 661 21.51 14.53 47.12
N LEU A 662 20.37 14.99 46.59
CA LEU A 662 19.80 16.33 46.78
C LEU A 662 20.71 17.54 46.45
N LYS A 663 20.66 17.99 45.19
CA LYS A 663 20.59 19.41 44.82
C LYS A 663 20.15 19.64 43.38
#